data_AF-D7VSS8-F1
#
_entry.id   AF-D7VSS8-F1
#
_cell.length_a   1.000
_cell.length_b   1.000
_cell.length_c   1.000
_cell.angle_alpha   90.00
_cell.angle_beta   90.00
_cell.angle_gamma   90.00
#
_symmetry.space_group_name_H-M   'P 1'
#
loop_
_entity.id
_entity.type
_entity.pdbx_description
1 polymer ?
#
loop_
_entity_poly.entity_id
_entity_poly.type
_entity_poly.pdbx_seq_one_letter_code
_entity_poly.pdbx_strand_id
1 'polypeptide(L)'
;MKKILLNCFLILASFNLSAQNSTYQWKTATSGGYNYKYITNDPLKSRFYTLKNGLTVILSSDFRAPEINFNIIVRAGSNSDPKNATGVAHYLEHLMFKGTDKFGTANWTKEKPLLDKIDALYEKYNKTTDAAQRKEIYKEIDKVSGEASNFAILNEYDKMIQEIGGGGGAGTSAESTDYSARFPSNAVDKFLAIESERFRKPVFRTFHTELEAVYEEMNTDLDSDIWRLVRAMESKLFPTHNYGQQSGIGTIEHLKNPSLIEIRNYYNRYYVPNNMAVILVGDLNPDEMIKKVDKAFSYMVPKPLSLYNPAPEKPLTNIQRVDLYGPNEEMLEIYYRGYAENSKESLMLSLISSILKNGKAGLFDINLNKQQKLLSAHVNYSQKKDYGVFNLSARPKQGQSLDEAAKLLLEQIQLLKDGKFEDELLTAIVANRKLSSLEYFDDRSNRLRSLTKAFILNKGTGYDRTLNETNNMAKITKEEVIAFANTFFKDNYVIGYKHKGEDKNIVKIEKPPITPIHTNTGLSSEFARNLMNVADKPIVPKFLDYQKNISFGKSGIAEVLAVKNTENSIFKMTYRFNLGNKNNKLLRHAVAYLPYLGTEKYTAEELSREFYKIACSYRIDVKDESTILEISGLQENFDKAVALVEHIFANVVVNEKALAELKSSILKTRENSKLDKRTIMNGLTSYAQYGRLNPFNNVLSNDEVKNIRADDLIYLLKNLKNYEHVITYYGPKDITAFTADIQQAHALPKAFTPVAPANVYTYSIQDSNRVYFINYDMVQSEICWWRNTGLYNKADETTIKVFNNYFGMGMSSIVFQTIRESKSLAYLTYASYDSPDRPDKQCSMTAYVGTQADKMNEAISGMDELLNVLPKREKIFDAVKASLLSSYQSWRILNDEIFKRYFDDKKLGYNYDSRMDRYKEIRSVTFETINAFHREKLANKPYTYLILASDKNVTQEDMAKFGSVKTLTLKEIFGY
;
A
#
# COMPACT_ATOMS: atom_id res chain seq x y z
N MET A 1 -9.16 -55.89 16.78
CA MET A 1 -9.36 -54.43 16.67
C MET A 1 -8.09 -53.57 16.73
N LYS A 2 -6.96 -54.02 17.30
CA LYS A 2 -5.72 -53.21 17.38
C LYS A 2 -4.86 -53.12 16.09
N LYS A 3 -5.13 -53.90 15.04
CA LYS A 3 -4.40 -53.83 13.74
C LYS A 3 -5.08 -52.96 12.67
N ILE A 4 -6.33 -52.53 12.87
CA ILE A 4 -7.05 -51.67 11.90
C ILE A 4 -6.85 -50.18 12.20
N LEU A 5 -6.63 -49.81 13.47
CA LEU A 5 -6.33 -48.43 13.88
C LEU A 5 -4.90 -47.96 13.50
N LEU A 6 -3.94 -48.88 13.35
CA LEU A 6 -2.58 -48.53 12.94
C LEU A 6 -2.49 -48.21 11.43
N ASN A 7 -3.35 -48.83 10.61
CA ASN A 7 -3.42 -48.53 9.17
C ASN A 7 -4.14 -47.21 8.89
N CYS A 8 -5.11 -46.77 9.71
CA CYS A 8 -5.75 -45.47 9.52
C CYS A 8 -4.85 -44.28 9.90
N PHE A 9 -3.93 -44.45 10.86
CA PHE A 9 -2.94 -43.40 11.20
C PHE A 9 -1.81 -43.30 10.17
N LEU A 10 -1.41 -44.41 9.56
CA LEU A 10 -0.44 -44.41 8.45
C LEU A 10 -1.04 -43.81 7.17
N ILE A 11 -2.35 -43.95 6.94
CA ILE A 11 -3.03 -43.33 5.78
C ILE A 11 -3.11 -41.79 5.95
N LEU A 12 -3.37 -41.27 7.15
CA LEU A 12 -3.39 -39.82 7.40
C LEU A 12 -2.00 -39.15 7.37
N ALA A 13 -0.94 -39.86 7.74
CA ALA A 13 0.44 -39.38 7.58
C ALA A 13 0.92 -39.42 6.12
N SER A 14 0.40 -40.36 5.31
CA SER A 14 0.74 -40.45 3.89
C SER A 14 0.03 -39.41 2.99
N PHE A 15 -1.03 -38.74 3.46
CA PHE A 15 -1.64 -37.62 2.71
C PHE A 15 -0.80 -36.34 2.72
N ASN A 16 0.10 -36.15 3.70
CA ASN A 16 0.99 -34.99 3.73
C ASN A 16 2.34 -35.23 3.02
N LEU A 17 2.78 -36.48 2.92
CA LEU A 17 3.94 -36.85 2.09
C LEU A 17 3.61 -36.96 0.59
N SER A 18 2.35 -37.21 0.22
CA SER A 18 1.91 -37.15 -1.18
C SER A 18 1.74 -35.72 -1.72
N ALA A 19 1.73 -34.70 -0.85
CA ALA A 19 1.82 -33.30 -1.28
C ALA A 19 3.19 -32.96 -1.93
N GLN A 20 4.24 -33.77 -1.67
CA GLN A 20 5.57 -33.55 -2.25
C GLN A 20 5.63 -33.78 -3.78
N ASN A 21 4.60 -34.34 -4.40
CA ASN A 21 4.50 -34.50 -5.86
C ASN A 21 3.20 -33.93 -6.44
N SER A 22 2.72 -32.81 -5.89
CA SER A 22 1.54 -32.11 -6.43
C SER A 22 1.89 -31.52 -7.80
N THR A 23 1.64 -32.24 -8.89
CA THR A 23 1.88 -31.73 -10.24
C THR A 23 0.82 -30.68 -10.56
N TYR A 24 1.23 -29.43 -10.82
CA TYR A 24 0.37 -28.38 -11.36
C TYR A 24 0.24 -28.59 -12.87
N GLN A 25 -0.87 -29.17 -13.30
CA GLN A 25 -1.12 -29.47 -14.71
C GLN A 25 -2.40 -28.79 -15.17
N TRP A 26 -2.33 -28.18 -16.36
CA TRP A 26 -3.52 -27.72 -17.05
C TRP A 26 -4.45 -28.88 -17.40
N LYS A 27 -5.73 -28.70 -17.09
CA LYS A 27 -6.85 -29.55 -17.50
C LYS A 27 -7.95 -28.67 -18.08
N THR A 28 -8.85 -29.30 -18.83
CA THR A 28 -10.04 -28.65 -19.39
C THR A 28 -11.26 -29.32 -18.82
N ALA A 29 -12.27 -28.53 -18.50
CA ALA A 29 -13.59 -29.01 -18.10
C ALA A 29 -14.68 -28.17 -18.77
N THR A 30 -15.91 -28.67 -18.72
CA THR A 30 -17.11 -27.99 -19.21
C THR A 30 -18.11 -27.89 -18.06
N SER A 31 -18.63 -26.70 -17.78
CA SER A 31 -19.73 -26.50 -16.83
C SER A 31 -20.49 -25.23 -17.17
N GLY A 32 -21.77 -25.17 -16.80
CA GLY A 32 -22.61 -24.00 -17.06
C GLY A 32 -22.78 -23.61 -18.54
N GLY A 33 -22.43 -24.49 -19.48
CA GLY A 33 -22.42 -24.22 -20.92
C GLY A 33 -21.13 -23.61 -21.48
N TYR A 34 -20.07 -23.53 -20.67
CA TYR A 34 -18.78 -22.96 -21.06
C TYR A 34 -17.64 -23.96 -20.85
N ASN A 35 -16.69 -23.95 -21.77
CA ASN A 35 -15.42 -24.64 -21.63
C ASN A 35 -14.46 -23.74 -20.85
N TYR A 36 -13.72 -24.31 -19.91
CA TYR A 36 -12.69 -23.60 -19.16
C TYR A 36 -11.48 -24.49 -18.91
N LYS A 37 -10.34 -23.83 -18.72
CA LYS A 37 -9.11 -24.46 -18.25
C LYS A 37 -8.96 -24.23 -16.74
N TYR A 38 -8.36 -25.19 -16.06
CA TYR A 38 -8.00 -25.08 -14.65
C TYR A 38 -6.70 -25.84 -14.39
N ILE A 39 -6.06 -25.58 -13.26
CA ILE A 39 -4.82 -26.25 -12.87
C ILE A 39 -5.09 -27.20 -11.70
N THR A 40 -4.59 -28.43 -11.77
CA THR A 40 -4.67 -29.37 -10.65
C THR A 40 -3.91 -28.85 -9.43
N ASN A 41 -4.52 -28.98 -8.25
CA ASN A 41 -3.97 -28.51 -6.96
C ASN A 41 -3.76 -26.99 -6.86
N ASP A 42 -4.36 -26.18 -7.75
CA ASP A 42 -4.35 -24.73 -7.60
C ASP A 42 -5.04 -24.32 -6.28
N PRO A 43 -4.33 -23.68 -5.34
CA PRO A 43 -4.93 -23.23 -4.08
C PRO A 43 -6.05 -22.21 -4.29
N LEU A 44 -6.06 -21.52 -5.43
CA LEU A 44 -7.08 -20.53 -5.78
C LEU A 44 -8.29 -21.15 -6.48
N LYS A 45 -8.22 -22.44 -6.84
CA LYS A 45 -9.27 -23.17 -7.59
C LYS A 45 -9.76 -22.36 -8.80
N SER A 46 -8.83 -21.70 -9.49
CA SER A 46 -9.14 -20.74 -10.53
C SER A 46 -9.59 -21.41 -11.83
N ARG A 47 -10.52 -20.77 -12.53
CA ARG A 47 -11.04 -21.19 -13.83
C ARG A 47 -10.76 -20.11 -14.87
N PHE A 48 -10.11 -20.50 -15.96
CA PHE A 48 -9.71 -19.64 -17.07
C PHE A 48 -10.60 -19.91 -18.28
N TYR A 49 -11.31 -18.88 -18.73
CA TYR A 49 -12.22 -18.91 -19.87
C TYR A 49 -11.70 -18.01 -20.99
N THR A 50 -12.07 -18.35 -22.22
CA THR A 50 -11.96 -17.45 -23.37
C THR A 50 -13.34 -17.39 -24.02
N LEU A 51 -13.96 -16.20 -23.98
CA LEU A 51 -15.27 -15.97 -24.56
C LEU A 51 -15.21 -15.97 -26.09
N LYS A 52 -16.37 -16.07 -26.75
CA LYS A 52 -16.46 -16.08 -28.23
C LYS A 52 -15.87 -14.82 -28.88
N ASN A 53 -15.95 -13.68 -28.20
CA ASN A 53 -15.36 -12.42 -28.65
C ASN A 53 -13.86 -12.30 -28.33
N GLY A 54 -13.23 -13.32 -27.74
CA GLY A 54 -11.80 -13.35 -27.39
C GLY A 54 -11.46 -12.80 -26.00
N LEU A 55 -12.44 -12.28 -25.24
CA LEU A 55 -12.21 -11.80 -23.88
C LEU A 55 -11.79 -12.94 -22.95
N THR A 56 -10.72 -12.74 -22.19
CA THR A 56 -10.31 -13.68 -21.15
C THR A 56 -11.12 -13.41 -19.89
N VAL A 57 -11.65 -14.46 -19.25
CA VAL A 57 -12.30 -14.35 -17.94
C VAL A 57 -11.63 -15.30 -16.97
N ILE A 58 -11.26 -14.83 -15.78
CA ILE A 58 -10.63 -15.67 -14.75
C ILE A 58 -11.44 -15.56 -13.47
N LEU A 59 -11.95 -16.69 -12.98
CA LEU A 59 -12.82 -16.76 -11.80
C LEU A 59 -12.17 -17.59 -10.69
N SER A 60 -12.19 -17.10 -9.46
CA SER A 60 -11.74 -17.83 -8.26
C SER A 60 -12.75 -17.61 -7.11
N SER A 61 -13.30 -18.70 -6.58
CA SER A 61 -14.32 -18.64 -5.53
C SER A 61 -13.71 -18.60 -4.13
N ASP A 62 -14.21 -17.72 -3.27
CA ASP A 62 -13.90 -17.60 -1.85
C ASP A 62 -15.15 -17.13 -1.07
N PHE A 63 -15.75 -18.03 -0.28
CA PHE A 63 -17.03 -17.80 0.39
C PHE A 63 -16.90 -17.25 1.82
N ARG A 64 -15.69 -16.89 2.26
CA ARG A 64 -15.45 -16.43 3.65
C ARG A 64 -16.10 -15.07 3.95
N ALA A 65 -16.30 -14.24 2.93
CA ALA A 65 -17.02 -12.96 3.01
C ALA A 65 -17.85 -12.73 1.74
N PRO A 66 -19.05 -12.11 1.83
CA PRO A 66 -19.91 -11.81 0.68
C PRO A 66 -19.41 -10.58 -0.10
N GLU A 67 -18.17 -10.64 -0.54
CA GLU A 67 -17.47 -9.60 -1.30
C GLU A 67 -16.76 -10.23 -2.50
N ILE A 68 -16.67 -9.47 -3.59
CA ILE A 68 -15.92 -9.83 -4.78
C ILE A 68 -14.86 -8.75 -5.02
N ASN A 69 -13.61 -9.19 -5.13
CA ASN A 69 -12.51 -8.40 -5.67
C ASN A 69 -12.47 -8.60 -7.18
N PHE A 70 -12.32 -7.51 -7.92
CA PHE A 70 -12.45 -7.45 -9.36
C PHE A 70 -11.29 -6.70 -10.01
N ASN A 71 -10.93 -7.11 -11.22
CA ASN A 71 -10.01 -6.38 -12.06
C ASN A 71 -10.38 -6.50 -13.55
N ILE A 72 -10.42 -5.38 -14.27
CA ILE A 72 -10.29 -5.38 -15.74
C ILE A 72 -8.86 -5.01 -16.08
N ILE A 73 -8.20 -5.87 -16.85
CA ILE A 73 -6.84 -5.65 -17.30
C ILE A 73 -6.80 -5.46 -18.80
N VAL A 74 -6.13 -4.39 -19.23
CA VAL A 74 -5.74 -4.19 -20.63
C VAL A 74 -4.24 -4.43 -20.73
N ARG A 75 -3.79 -5.39 -21.56
CA ARG A 75 -2.36 -5.64 -21.81
C ARG A 75 -1.75 -4.60 -22.76
N ALA A 76 -1.81 -3.34 -22.35
CA ALA A 76 -1.10 -2.23 -22.95
C ALA A 76 -0.95 -1.12 -21.91
N GLY A 77 0.28 -0.76 -21.58
CA GLY A 77 0.62 0.40 -20.76
C GLY A 77 1.59 1.32 -21.50
N SER A 78 2.44 2.06 -20.79
CA SER A 78 3.31 3.07 -21.40
C SER A 78 4.32 2.53 -22.44
N ASN A 79 4.62 1.22 -22.46
CA ASN A 79 5.41 0.64 -23.56
C ASN A 79 4.72 0.71 -24.92
N SER A 80 3.40 0.88 -24.93
CA SER A 80 2.59 0.99 -26.13
C SER A 80 2.31 2.44 -26.54
N ASP A 81 2.79 3.41 -25.75
CA ASP A 81 2.61 4.82 -26.10
C ASP A 81 3.33 5.16 -27.41
N PRO A 82 2.76 6.06 -28.22
CA PRO A 82 3.44 6.57 -29.40
C PRO A 82 4.65 7.41 -28.99
N LYS A 83 5.76 7.27 -29.73
CA LYS A 83 7.03 7.96 -29.39
C LYS A 83 6.92 9.48 -29.31
N ASN A 84 6.00 10.07 -30.05
CA ASN A 84 5.72 11.50 -30.11
C ASN A 84 4.59 11.96 -29.17
N ALA A 85 4.04 11.07 -28.34
CA ALA A 85 3.05 11.40 -27.31
C ALA A 85 3.09 10.34 -26.17
N THR A 86 4.12 10.42 -25.32
CA THR A 86 4.25 9.58 -24.12
C THR A 86 3.29 10.05 -23.02
N GLY A 87 2.85 9.14 -22.14
CA GLY A 87 1.88 9.41 -21.08
C GLY A 87 0.43 9.20 -21.51
N VAL A 88 0.20 8.73 -22.74
CA VAL A 88 -1.14 8.54 -23.32
C VAL A 88 -1.91 7.43 -22.59
N ALA A 89 -1.27 6.30 -22.29
CA ALA A 89 -1.88 5.23 -21.50
C ALA A 89 -2.35 5.72 -20.12
N HIS A 90 -1.53 6.53 -19.47
CA HIS A 90 -1.83 7.11 -18.16
C HIS A 90 -2.94 8.16 -18.23
N TYR A 91 -2.93 9.06 -19.20
CA TYR A 91 -4.06 9.97 -19.43
C TYR A 91 -5.37 9.22 -19.70
N LEU A 92 -5.31 8.17 -20.52
CA LEU A 92 -6.49 7.36 -20.81
C LEU A 92 -7.05 6.73 -19.53
N GLU A 93 -6.20 6.24 -18.63
CA GLU A 93 -6.61 5.71 -17.34
C GLU A 93 -7.51 6.69 -16.58
N HIS A 94 -7.07 7.94 -16.41
CA HIS A 94 -7.84 9.00 -15.75
C HIS A 94 -9.16 9.29 -16.49
N LEU A 95 -9.09 9.33 -17.82
CA LEU A 95 -10.21 9.68 -18.67
C LEU A 95 -11.30 8.60 -18.71
N MET A 96 -10.98 7.35 -18.39
CA MET A 96 -11.96 6.25 -18.32
C MET A 96 -12.95 6.42 -17.16
N PHE A 97 -12.66 7.27 -16.18
CA PHE A 97 -13.58 7.60 -15.08
C PHE A 97 -14.55 8.74 -15.41
N LYS A 98 -14.29 9.49 -16.49
CA LYS A 98 -15.06 10.69 -16.82
C LYS A 98 -16.41 10.38 -17.47
N GLY A 99 -16.68 9.11 -17.77
CA GLY A 99 -17.98 8.57 -18.16
C GLY A 99 -18.14 8.31 -19.65
N THR A 100 -19.39 8.19 -20.12
CA THR A 100 -19.74 7.80 -21.49
C THR A 100 -20.81 8.72 -22.10
N ASP A 101 -21.33 8.38 -23.28
CA ASP A 101 -22.53 9.04 -23.81
C ASP A 101 -23.83 8.63 -23.08
N LYS A 102 -23.78 7.73 -22.09
CA LYS A 102 -24.92 7.29 -21.27
C LYS A 102 -24.88 7.79 -19.83
N PHE A 103 -23.69 7.98 -19.27
CA PHE A 103 -23.51 8.55 -17.92
C PHE A 103 -22.33 9.54 -17.88
N GLY A 104 -22.28 10.39 -16.88
CA GLY A 104 -21.37 11.51 -16.75
C GLY A 104 -21.85 12.75 -17.52
N THR A 105 -23.10 12.75 -18.00
CA THR A 105 -23.69 13.84 -18.78
C THR A 105 -25.16 14.03 -18.46
N ALA A 106 -25.58 15.29 -18.33
CA ALA A 106 -26.97 15.71 -18.19
C ALA A 106 -27.65 15.89 -19.56
N ASN A 107 -26.88 16.18 -20.61
CA ASN A 107 -27.39 16.32 -21.97
C ASN A 107 -26.30 16.08 -23.02
N TRP A 108 -26.15 14.83 -23.43
CA TRP A 108 -25.15 14.42 -24.42
C TRP A 108 -25.23 15.19 -25.74
N THR A 109 -26.45 15.43 -26.25
CA THR A 109 -26.66 16.11 -27.54
C THR A 109 -26.13 17.54 -27.53
N LYS A 110 -26.20 18.23 -26.38
CA LYS A 110 -25.65 19.58 -26.21
C LYS A 110 -24.16 19.59 -25.84
N GLU A 111 -23.72 18.59 -25.08
CA GLU A 111 -22.32 18.46 -24.65
C GLU A 111 -21.40 18.10 -25.82
N LYS A 112 -21.80 17.14 -26.66
CA LYS A 112 -20.94 16.57 -27.70
C LYS A 112 -20.31 17.61 -28.65
N PRO A 113 -21.05 18.58 -29.23
CA PRO A 113 -20.45 19.57 -30.12
C PRO A 113 -19.37 20.43 -29.44
N LEU A 114 -19.51 20.70 -28.14
CA LEU A 114 -18.51 21.42 -27.36
C LEU A 114 -17.25 20.57 -27.14
N LEU A 115 -17.43 19.28 -26.84
CA LEU A 115 -16.31 18.34 -26.76
C LEU A 115 -15.58 18.17 -28.11
N ASP A 116 -16.30 18.10 -29.22
CA ASP A 116 -15.69 18.05 -30.56
C ASP A 116 -14.86 19.31 -30.84
N LYS A 117 -15.33 20.49 -30.38
CA LYS A 117 -14.59 21.76 -30.47
C LYS A 117 -13.34 21.75 -29.58
N ILE A 118 -13.43 21.22 -28.36
CA ILE A 118 -12.30 21.06 -27.44
C ILE A 118 -11.24 20.14 -28.05
N ASP A 119 -11.65 18.99 -28.61
CA ASP A 119 -10.75 18.08 -29.32
C ASP A 119 -9.98 18.83 -30.43
N ALA A 120 -10.69 19.57 -31.30
CA ALA A 120 -10.05 20.35 -32.37
C ALA A 120 -9.10 21.45 -31.85
N LEU A 121 -9.44 22.11 -30.75
CA LEU A 121 -8.60 23.14 -30.14
C LEU A 121 -7.33 22.55 -29.54
N TYR A 122 -7.38 21.40 -28.88
CA TYR A 122 -6.17 20.73 -28.36
C TYR A 122 -5.24 20.28 -29.48
N GLU A 123 -5.77 19.78 -30.60
CA GLU A 123 -4.96 19.42 -31.76
C GLU A 123 -4.31 20.64 -32.41
N LYS A 124 -5.02 21.78 -32.44
CA LYS A 124 -4.45 23.06 -32.87
C LYS A 124 -3.35 23.52 -31.90
N TYR A 125 -3.62 23.43 -30.59
CA TYR A 125 -2.69 23.81 -29.52
C TYR A 125 -1.39 22.99 -29.60
N ASN A 126 -1.51 21.65 -29.72
CA ASN A 126 -0.39 20.72 -29.88
C ASN A 126 0.54 21.10 -31.04
N LYS A 127 -0.02 21.52 -32.18
CA LYS A 127 0.75 21.88 -33.40
C LYS A 127 1.26 23.32 -33.42
N THR A 128 0.85 24.16 -32.48
CA THR A 128 1.22 25.59 -32.45
C THR A 128 2.47 25.77 -31.60
N THR A 129 3.53 26.36 -32.16
CA THR A 129 4.79 26.63 -31.44
C THR A 129 4.90 28.07 -30.93
N ASP A 130 4.19 29.02 -31.55
CA ASP A 130 4.19 30.44 -31.15
C ASP A 130 3.50 30.64 -29.78
N ALA A 131 4.22 31.25 -28.84
CA ALA A 131 3.76 31.38 -27.45
C ALA A 131 2.49 32.24 -27.30
N ALA A 132 2.36 33.31 -28.08
CA ALA A 132 1.21 34.20 -28.01
C ALA A 132 -0.05 33.51 -28.58
N GLN A 133 0.07 32.85 -29.74
CA GLN A 133 -1.02 32.07 -30.33
C GLN A 133 -1.44 30.91 -29.42
N ARG A 134 -0.48 30.20 -28.80
CA ARG A 134 -0.77 29.15 -27.82
C ARG A 134 -1.61 29.67 -26.66
N LYS A 135 -1.26 30.84 -26.11
CA LYS A 135 -2.00 31.47 -25.01
C LYS A 135 -3.45 31.78 -25.41
N GLU A 136 -3.67 32.29 -26.62
CA GLU A 136 -5.03 32.57 -27.12
C GLU A 136 -5.83 31.29 -27.39
N ILE A 137 -5.22 30.25 -27.96
CA ILE A 137 -5.88 28.95 -28.12
C ILE A 137 -6.26 28.37 -26.77
N TYR A 138 -5.37 28.47 -25.77
CA TYR A 138 -5.63 27.95 -24.43
C TYR A 138 -6.78 28.67 -23.72
N LYS A 139 -6.90 30.00 -23.88
CA LYS A 139 -8.07 30.76 -23.37
C LYS A 139 -9.38 30.26 -23.98
N GLU A 140 -9.39 29.94 -25.28
CA GLU A 140 -10.57 29.39 -25.93
C GLU A 140 -10.86 27.96 -25.44
N ILE A 141 -9.84 27.15 -25.17
CA ILE A 141 -10.00 25.82 -24.54
C ILE A 141 -10.65 25.97 -23.16
N ASP A 142 -10.14 26.86 -22.29
CA ASP A 142 -10.68 27.10 -20.95
C ASP A 142 -12.14 27.53 -21.01
N LYS A 143 -12.45 28.52 -21.87
CA LYS A 143 -13.83 28.99 -22.09
C LYS A 143 -14.77 27.87 -22.53
N VAL A 144 -14.44 27.13 -23.59
CA VAL A 144 -15.30 26.07 -24.13
C VAL A 144 -15.41 24.91 -23.14
N SER A 145 -14.35 24.61 -22.38
CA SER A 145 -14.38 23.62 -21.30
C SER A 145 -15.34 24.03 -20.18
N GLY A 146 -15.35 25.31 -19.81
CA GLY A 146 -16.32 25.91 -18.90
C GLY A 146 -17.76 25.77 -19.42
N GLU A 147 -18.00 26.09 -20.69
CA GLU A 147 -19.31 25.90 -21.34
C GLU A 147 -19.77 24.44 -21.31
N ALA A 148 -18.88 23.50 -21.66
CA ALA A 148 -19.16 22.07 -21.65
C ALA A 148 -19.47 21.53 -20.25
N SER A 149 -18.81 22.08 -19.22
CA SER A 149 -19.01 21.67 -17.82
C SER A 149 -20.45 21.84 -17.32
N ASN A 150 -21.23 22.74 -17.93
CA ASN A 150 -22.67 22.90 -17.61
C ASN A 150 -23.50 21.63 -17.90
N PHE A 151 -22.98 20.72 -18.72
CA PHE A 151 -23.64 19.45 -19.03
C PHE A 151 -22.94 18.24 -18.41
N ALA A 152 -21.68 18.35 -18.01
CA ALA A 152 -20.91 17.25 -17.42
C ALA A 152 -21.38 16.95 -15.98
N ILE A 153 -21.62 15.69 -15.64
CA ILE A 153 -21.91 15.25 -14.27
C ILE A 153 -20.64 14.64 -13.69
N LEU A 154 -19.91 15.41 -12.88
CA LEU A 154 -18.62 14.99 -12.36
C LEU A 154 -18.75 13.83 -11.36
N ASN A 155 -17.80 12.91 -11.43
CA ASN A 155 -17.65 11.73 -10.56
C ASN A 155 -18.90 10.83 -10.50
N GLU A 156 -19.71 10.77 -11.57
CA GLU A 156 -20.90 9.92 -11.57
C GLU A 156 -20.55 8.43 -11.50
N TYR A 157 -19.44 7.99 -12.11
CA TYR A 157 -18.94 6.61 -11.94
C TYR A 157 -18.67 6.29 -10.47
N ASP A 158 -17.87 7.11 -9.79
CA ASP A 158 -17.50 6.88 -8.39
C ASP A 158 -18.71 6.89 -7.46
N LYS A 159 -19.68 7.77 -7.73
CA LYS A 159 -20.96 7.80 -7.02
C LYS A 159 -21.73 6.49 -7.20
N MET A 160 -21.86 6.00 -8.43
CA MET A 160 -22.55 4.74 -8.69
C MET A 160 -21.87 3.54 -8.01
N ILE A 161 -20.53 3.48 -8.06
CA ILE A 161 -19.76 2.42 -7.39
C ILE A 161 -19.91 2.52 -5.87
N GLN A 162 -19.87 3.71 -5.29
CA GLN A 162 -20.05 3.91 -3.85
C GLN A 162 -21.48 3.56 -3.40
N GLU A 163 -22.49 3.90 -4.19
CA GLU A 163 -23.91 3.65 -3.90
C GLU A 163 -24.22 2.16 -3.79
N ILE A 164 -23.56 1.32 -4.61
CA ILE A 164 -23.66 -0.15 -4.50
C ILE A 164 -22.75 -0.74 -3.41
N GLY A 165 -22.11 0.10 -2.59
CA GLY A 165 -21.19 -0.32 -1.52
C GLY A 165 -19.81 -0.76 -2.00
N GLY A 166 -19.45 -0.43 -3.24
CA GLY A 166 -18.16 -0.73 -3.84
C GLY A 166 -17.13 0.39 -3.66
N GLY A 167 -15.90 0.10 -4.08
CA GLY A 167 -14.83 1.07 -4.19
C GLY A 167 -13.69 0.49 -5.03
N GLY A 168 -12.85 1.35 -5.59
CA GLY A 168 -11.82 0.91 -6.52
C GLY A 168 -10.86 2.02 -6.90
N GLY A 169 -10.01 1.70 -7.86
CA GLY A 169 -9.01 2.60 -8.43
C GLY A 169 -8.39 1.96 -9.66
N ALA A 170 -7.49 2.69 -10.31
CA ALA A 170 -6.75 2.19 -11.44
C ALA A 170 -5.24 2.42 -11.26
N GLY A 171 -4.47 1.85 -12.18
CA GLY A 171 -3.06 2.13 -12.30
C GLY A 171 -2.53 1.73 -13.66
N THR A 172 -1.54 2.49 -14.12
CA THR A 172 -0.84 2.24 -15.37
C THR A 172 0.59 1.81 -15.09
N SER A 173 1.00 0.70 -15.70
CA SER A 173 2.37 0.22 -15.71
C SER A 173 2.97 0.36 -17.10
N ALA A 174 4.20 -0.13 -17.29
CA ALA A 174 4.77 -0.23 -18.62
C ALA A 174 3.98 -1.20 -19.53
N GLU A 175 3.32 -2.21 -18.96
CA GLU A 175 2.82 -3.38 -19.70
C GLU A 175 1.30 -3.49 -19.73
N SER A 176 0.63 -2.80 -18.80
CA SER A 176 -0.81 -2.86 -18.63
C SER A 176 -1.38 -1.58 -18.07
N THR A 177 -2.69 -1.43 -18.25
CA THR A 177 -3.54 -0.55 -17.46
C THR A 177 -4.56 -1.43 -16.75
N ASP A 178 -4.61 -1.30 -15.42
CA ASP A 178 -5.40 -2.15 -14.54
C ASP A 178 -6.51 -1.32 -13.89
N TYR A 179 -7.74 -1.83 -13.89
CA TYR A 179 -8.89 -1.18 -13.24
C TYR A 179 -9.50 -2.11 -12.20
N SER A 180 -9.20 -1.81 -10.94
CA SER A 180 -9.53 -2.65 -9.80
C SER A 180 -10.73 -2.14 -9.02
N ALA A 181 -11.52 -3.06 -8.49
CA ALA A 181 -12.63 -2.75 -7.60
C ALA A 181 -12.84 -3.85 -6.57
N ARG A 182 -13.52 -3.51 -5.48
CA ARG A 182 -14.15 -4.44 -4.55
C ARG A 182 -15.60 -4.04 -4.35
N PHE A 183 -16.51 -5.01 -4.27
CA PHE A 183 -17.92 -4.74 -4.06
C PHE A 183 -18.64 -5.94 -3.42
N PRO A 184 -19.78 -5.72 -2.74
CA PRO A 184 -20.61 -6.79 -2.20
C PRO A 184 -21.15 -7.77 -3.26
N SER A 185 -21.17 -9.08 -3.00
CA SER A 185 -21.51 -10.11 -4.00
C SER A 185 -22.93 -9.97 -4.57
N ASN A 186 -23.87 -9.41 -3.82
CA ASN A 186 -25.24 -9.12 -4.26
C ASN A 186 -25.35 -8.01 -5.30
N ALA A 187 -24.33 -7.14 -5.44
CA ALA A 187 -24.33 -5.99 -6.34
C ALA A 187 -23.75 -6.31 -7.73
N VAL A 188 -23.40 -7.57 -8.02
CA VAL A 188 -22.71 -7.99 -9.24
C VAL A 188 -23.38 -7.50 -10.53
N ASP A 189 -24.71 -7.53 -10.62
CA ASP A 189 -25.43 -7.17 -11.84
C ASP A 189 -25.31 -5.67 -12.13
N LYS A 190 -25.42 -4.83 -11.09
CA LYS A 190 -25.20 -3.38 -11.20
C LYS A 190 -23.74 -3.08 -11.51
N PHE A 191 -22.82 -3.71 -10.80
CA PHE A 191 -21.39 -3.52 -11.00
C PHE A 191 -20.97 -3.84 -12.45
N LEU A 192 -21.38 -5.00 -12.98
CA LEU A 192 -21.08 -5.37 -14.37
C LEU A 192 -21.75 -4.44 -15.38
N ALA A 193 -22.94 -3.90 -15.11
CA ALA A 193 -23.56 -2.90 -15.96
C ALA A 193 -22.73 -1.59 -16.01
N ILE A 194 -22.24 -1.11 -14.86
CA ILE A 194 -21.38 0.09 -14.78
C ILE A 194 -20.07 -0.15 -15.53
N GLU A 195 -19.39 -1.26 -15.26
CA GLU A 195 -18.10 -1.57 -15.86
C GLU A 195 -18.20 -1.81 -17.36
N SER A 196 -19.18 -2.58 -17.81
CA SER A 196 -19.39 -2.82 -19.25
C SER A 196 -19.72 -1.53 -19.99
N GLU A 197 -20.49 -0.61 -19.41
CA GLU A 197 -20.77 0.69 -20.01
C GLU A 197 -19.51 1.56 -20.05
N ARG A 198 -18.72 1.63 -18.96
CA ARG A 198 -17.45 2.39 -18.90
C ARG A 198 -16.51 2.04 -20.05
N PHE A 199 -16.44 0.76 -20.43
CA PHE A 199 -15.60 0.29 -21.53
C PHE A 199 -16.26 0.35 -22.91
N ARG A 200 -17.54 0.71 -23.02
CA ARG A 200 -18.27 0.69 -24.30
C ARG A 200 -17.94 1.89 -25.18
N LYS A 201 -17.98 3.08 -24.58
CA LYS A 201 -17.80 4.35 -25.30
C LYS A 201 -17.38 5.47 -24.33
N PRO A 202 -16.13 5.44 -23.84
CA PRO A 202 -15.63 6.47 -22.93
C PRO A 202 -15.61 7.84 -23.61
N VAL A 203 -15.93 8.86 -22.82
CA VAL A 203 -15.97 10.27 -23.23
C VAL A 203 -14.97 11.04 -22.38
N PHE A 204 -14.02 11.71 -23.04
CA PHE A 204 -12.91 12.42 -22.39
C PHE A 204 -13.30 13.84 -21.96
N ARG A 205 -14.45 13.97 -21.30
CA ARG A 205 -14.89 15.23 -20.71
C ARG A 205 -13.96 15.62 -19.56
N THR A 206 -13.97 16.91 -19.20
CA THR A 206 -13.14 17.50 -18.14
C THR A 206 -11.63 17.21 -18.28
N PHE A 207 -11.14 16.90 -19.49
CA PHE A 207 -9.72 16.69 -19.74
C PHE A 207 -8.88 17.91 -19.35
N HIS A 208 -9.43 19.11 -19.55
CA HIS A 208 -8.77 20.37 -19.23
C HIS A 208 -8.35 20.48 -17.76
N THR A 209 -9.26 20.20 -16.82
CA THR A 209 -8.95 20.21 -15.38
C THR A 209 -8.08 19.03 -14.97
N GLU A 210 -8.15 17.90 -15.70
CA GLU A 210 -7.32 16.72 -15.43
C GLU A 210 -5.83 16.95 -15.74
N LEU A 211 -5.50 17.84 -16.69
CA LEU A 211 -4.11 18.21 -16.98
C LEU A 211 -3.37 18.71 -15.73
N GLU A 212 -4.05 19.47 -14.87
CA GLU A 212 -3.42 19.97 -13.64
C GLU A 212 -3.07 18.85 -12.67
N ALA A 213 -3.90 17.82 -12.55
CA ALA A 213 -3.62 16.67 -11.69
C ALA A 213 -2.38 15.93 -12.18
N VAL A 214 -2.29 15.65 -13.49
CA VAL A 214 -1.13 14.97 -14.09
C VAL A 214 0.14 15.81 -14.02
N TYR A 215 0.05 17.14 -14.15
CA TYR A 215 1.22 18.02 -13.95
C TYR A 215 1.70 18.02 -12.51
N GLU A 216 0.77 17.92 -11.54
CA GLU A 216 1.11 17.83 -10.12
C GLU A 216 1.79 16.51 -9.77
N GLU A 217 1.31 15.41 -10.35
CA GLU A 217 1.98 14.12 -10.25
C GLU A 217 3.39 14.15 -10.83
N MET A 218 3.58 14.79 -12.00
CA MET A 218 4.91 14.98 -12.58
C MET A 218 5.82 15.81 -11.69
N ASN A 219 5.34 16.92 -11.13
CA ASN A 219 6.14 17.73 -10.22
C ASN A 219 6.50 16.94 -8.94
N THR A 220 5.60 16.11 -8.43
CA THR A 220 5.87 15.19 -7.30
C THR A 220 6.96 14.17 -7.64
N ASP A 221 6.94 13.62 -8.86
CA ASP A 221 7.96 12.73 -9.40
C ASP A 221 9.34 13.41 -9.55
N LEU A 222 9.35 14.72 -9.83
CA LEU A 222 10.56 15.53 -9.91
C LEU A 222 11.14 15.87 -8.53
N ASP A 223 10.31 15.98 -7.49
CA ASP A 223 10.76 16.18 -6.10
C ASP A 223 11.32 14.88 -5.47
N SER A 224 11.12 13.73 -6.11
CA SER A 224 11.57 12.43 -5.60
C SER A 224 12.94 12.01 -6.13
N ASP A 225 13.94 12.06 -5.26
CA ASP A 225 15.31 11.62 -5.55
C ASP A 225 15.38 10.17 -6.04
N ILE A 226 14.59 9.27 -5.43
CA ILE A 226 14.59 7.85 -5.82
C ILE A 226 13.96 7.64 -7.19
N TRP A 227 12.85 8.29 -7.51
CA TRP A 227 12.23 8.14 -8.83
C TRP A 227 13.09 8.74 -9.95
N ARG A 228 13.77 9.85 -9.68
CA ARG A 228 14.77 10.43 -10.61
C ARG A 228 15.94 9.47 -10.84
N LEU A 229 16.49 8.88 -9.77
CA LEU A 229 17.56 7.89 -9.88
C LEU A 229 17.11 6.65 -10.68
N VAL A 230 15.94 6.08 -10.36
CA VAL A 230 15.39 4.90 -11.05
C VAL A 230 15.23 5.17 -12.55
N ARG A 231 14.64 6.31 -12.95
CA ARG A 231 14.48 6.67 -14.37
C ARG A 231 15.81 6.79 -15.09
N ALA A 232 16.77 7.49 -14.47
CA ALA A 232 18.11 7.64 -15.05
C ALA A 232 18.82 6.29 -15.21
N MET A 233 18.72 5.40 -14.21
CA MET A 233 19.30 4.07 -14.27
C MET A 233 18.62 3.15 -15.29
N GLU A 234 17.28 3.13 -15.35
CA GLU A 234 16.54 2.32 -16.31
C GLU A 234 16.84 2.76 -17.75
N SER A 235 17.03 4.06 -18.01
CA SER A 235 17.44 4.55 -19.35
C SER A 235 18.79 3.99 -19.82
N LYS A 236 19.73 3.78 -18.88
CA LYS A 236 21.05 3.17 -19.16
C LYS A 236 20.95 1.65 -19.24
N LEU A 237 20.08 1.04 -18.43
CA LEU A 237 19.87 -0.39 -18.41
C LEU A 237 19.13 -0.87 -19.67
N PHE A 238 18.23 -0.04 -20.20
CA PHE A 238 17.36 -0.31 -21.35
C PHE A 238 17.46 0.80 -22.41
N PRO A 239 18.61 0.93 -23.10
CA PRO A 239 18.87 2.03 -24.03
C PRO A 239 18.04 1.97 -25.33
N THR A 240 17.44 0.82 -25.67
CA THR A 240 16.63 0.67 -26.89
C THR A 240 15.20 0.20 -26.62
N HIS A 241 14.95 -0.28 -25.41
CA HIS A 241 13.67 -0.80 -24.97
C HIS A 241 12.85 0.26 -24.21
N ASN A 242 11.54 0.30 -24.45
CA ASN A 242 10.62 1.27 -23.85
C ASN A 242 10.60 1.30 -22.32
N TYR A 243 11.05 0.26 -21.63
CA TYR A 243 11.31 0.31 -20.18
C TYR A 243 12.27 1.43 -19.75
N GLY A 244 13.24 1.81 -20.60
CA GLY A 244 14.13 2.94 -20.34
C GLY A 244 13.85 4.16 -21.20
N GLN A 245 13.06 4.02 -22.28
CA GLN A 245 12.82 5.09 -23.26
C GLN A 245 11.44 5.76 -23.13
N GLN A 246 10.44 5.11 -22.52
CA GLN A 246 9.10 5.66 -22.35
C GLN A 246 8.77 5.88 -20.88
N SER A 247 8.48 7.13 -20.54
CA SER A 247 8.01 7.51 -19.20
C SER A 247 6.55 7.11 -19.02
N GLY A 248 6.22 6.45 -17.90
CA GLY A 248 4.85 6.06 -17.55
C GLY A 248 3.88 7.23 -17.51
N ILE A 249 4.28 8.30 -16.83
CA ILE A 249 3.54 9.56 -16.76
C ILE A 249 3.68 10.41 -18.03
N GLY A 250 4.73 10.19 -18.82
CA GLY A 250 5.08 11.00 -20.00
C GLY A 250 6.28 11.91 -19.78
N THR A 251 6.72 12.63 -20.82
CA THR A 251 7.75 13.67 -20.75
C THR A 251 7.11 15.04 -20.55
N ILE A 252 7.84 15.99 -19.96
CA ILE A 252 7.36 17.38 -19.80
C ILE A 252 6.88 17.97 -21.13
N GLU A 253 7.59 17.69 -22.22
CA GLU A 253 7.25 18.17 -23.55
C GLU A 253 5.90 17.61 -24.05
N HIS A 254 5.70 16.30 -23.94
CA HIS A 254 4.45 15.67 -24.38
C HIS A 254 3.27 16.05 -23.47
N LEU A 255 3.49 16.15 -22.17
CA LEU A 255 2.48 16.62 -21.21
C LEU A 255 2.02 18.04 -21.52
N LYS A 256 2.93 18.95 -21.90
CA LYS A 256 2.60 20.33 -22.32
C LYS A 256 1.91 20.40 -23.69
N ASN A 257 1.87 19.30 -24.45
CA ASN A 257 1.31 19.22 -25.79
C ASN A 257 0.42 17.98 -25.94
N PRO A 258 -0.66 17.86 -25.15
CA PRO A 258 -1.50 16.68 -25.19
C PRO A 258 -2.25 16.55 -26.53
N SER A 259 -2.57 15.32 -26.93
CA SER A 259 -3.42 15.02 -28.08
C SER A 259 -4.55 14.07 -27.66
N LEU A 260 -5.79 14.56 -27.71
CA LEU A 260 -6.98 13.74 -27.45
C LEU A 260 -7.20 12.71 -28.58
N ILE A 261 -6.75 13.02 -29.81
CA ILE A 261 -6.77 12.06 -30.92
C ILE A 261 -5.86 10.85 -30.61
N GLU A 262 -4.63 11.07 -30.16
CA GLU A 262 -3.73 9.96 -29.83
C GLU A 262 -4.26 9.10 -28.67
N ILE A 263 -4.91 9.72 -27.67
CA ILE A 263 -5.57 9.00 -26.59
C ILE A 263 -6.73 8.12 -27.12
N ARG A 264 -7.57 8.65 -28.04
CA ARG A 264 -8.63 7.85 -28.67
C ARG A 264 -8.06 6.74 -29.55
N ASN A 265 -6.99 7.00 -30.29
CA ASN A 265 -6.31 6.01 -31.11
C ASN A 265 -5.77 4.87 -30.25
N TYR A 266 -5.16 5.20 -29.12
CA TYR A 266 -4.68 4.22 -28.14
C TYR A 266 -5.81 3.34 -27.61
N TYR A 267 -6.92 3.95 -27.13
CA TYR A 267 -8.11 3.21 -26.69
C TYR A 267 -8.61 2.27 -27.79
N ASN A 268 -8.85 2.79 -29.00
CA ASN A 268 -9.40 2.04 -30.13
C ASN A 268 -8.52 0.85 -30.57
N ARG A 269 -7.21 0.96 -30.37
CA ARG A 269 -6.21 -0.04 -30.74
C ARG A 269 -6.04 -1.12 -29.68
N TYR A 270 -6.01 -0.76 -28.40
CA TYR A 270 -5.58 -1.66 -27.33
C TYR A 270 -6.70 -2.16 -26.42
N TYR A 271 -7.82 -1.41 -26.29
CA TYR A 271 -8.98 -1.77 -25.45
C TYR A 271 -9.94 -2.66 -26.25
N VAL A 272 -9.45 -3.83 -26.65
CA VAL A 272 -10.16 -4.83 -27.45
C VAL A 272 -10.20 -6.17 -26.69
N PRO A 273 -11.26 -6.97 -26.82
CA PRO A 273 -11.52 -8.11 -25.94
C PRO A 273 -10.39 -9.14 -25.98
N ASN A 274 -9.79 -9.41 -27.15
CA ASN A 274 -8.66 -10.33 -27.31
C ASN A 274 -7.32 -9.83 -26.72
N ASN A 275 -7.29 -8.63 -26.11
CA ASN A 275 -6.19 -8.08 -25.32
C ASN A 275 -6.54 -7.86 -23.84
N MET A 276 -7.74 -8.22 -23.43
CA MET A 276 -8.28 -7.89 -22.12
C MET A 276 -8.60 -9.11 -21.27
N ALA A 277 -8.60 -8.93 -19.96
CA ALA A 277 -9.13 -9.89 -19.01
C ALA A 277 -10.11 -9.25 -18.02
N VAL A 278 -11.16 -9.99 -17.68
CA VAL A 278 -12.03 -9.74 -16.52
C VAL A 278 -11.71 -10.79 -15.47
N ILE A 279 -11.25 -10.36 -14.29
CA ILE A 279 -10.82 -11.27 -13.21
C ILE A 279 -11.69 -11.01 -11.98
N LEU A 280 -12.33 -12.04 -11.45
CA LEU A 280 -13.14 -11.96 -10.23
C LEU A 280 -12.70 -12.99 -9.20
N VAL A 281 -12.47 -12.53 -7.96
CA VAL A 281 -12.11 -13.35 -6.80
C VAL A 281 -13.02 -13.04 -5.63
N GLY A 282 -13.80 -14.01 -5.14
CA GLY A 282 -14.67 -13.80 -3.98
C GLY A 282 -15.89 -14.70 -3.94
N ASP A 283 -16.94 -14.23 -3.26
CA ASP A 283 -18.21 -14.96 -3.10
C ASP A 283 -18.99 -14.98 -4.42
N LEU A 284 -18.67 -15.96 -5.26
CA LEU A 284 -19.26 -16.14 -6.58
C LEU A 284 -19.41 -17.62 -6.94
N ASN A 285 -20.50 -17.93 -7.63
CA ASN A 285 -20.67 -19.16 -8.37
C ASN A 285 -20.06 -18.99 -9.78
N PRO A 286 -19.02 -19.75 -10.17
CA PRO A 286 -18.36 -19.55 -11.46
C PRO A 286 -19.26 -19.77 -12.67
N ASP A 287 -20.21 -20.71 -12.60
CA ASP A 287 -21.09 -21.07 -13.71
C ASP A 287 -22.16 -20.01 -13.97
N GLU A 288 -22.60 -19.30 -12.93
CA GLU A 288 -23.48 -18.14 -13.06
C GLU A 288 -22.69 -16.90 -13.47
N MET A 289 -21.54 -16.65 -12.84
CA MET A 289 -20.73 -15.47 -13.07
C MET A 289 -20.25 -15.38 -14.52
N ILE A 290 -19.78 -16.50 -15.10
CA ILE A 290 -19.30 -16.49 -16.50
C ILE A 290 -20.40 -16.04 -17.48
N LYS A 291 -21.66 -16.45 -17.25
CA LYS A 291 -22.80 -16.02 -18.08
C LYS A 291 -23.07 -14.52 -17.96
N LYS A 292 -22.94 -13.98 -16.75
CA LYS A 292 -23.13 -12.54 -16.49
C LYS A 292 -22.05 -11.72 -17.17
N VAL A 293 -20.79 -12.14 -17.07
CA VAL A 293 -19.65 -11.47 -17.74
C VAL A 293 -19.77 -11.57 -19.25
N ASP A 294 -20.09 -12.75 -19.81
CA ASP A 294 -20.28 -12.92 -21.26
C ASP A 294 -21.39 -11.99 -21.77
N LYS A 295 -22.55 -11.97 -21.10
CA LYS A 295 -23.63 -11.06 -21.45
C LYS A 295 -23.19 -9.59 -21.42
N ALA A 296 -22.53 -9.15 -20.34
CA ALA A 296 -22.14 -7.76 -20.14
C ALA A 296 -21.16 -7.25 -21.20
N PHE A 297 -20.18 -8.08 -21.60
CA PHE A 297 -19.13 -7.67 -22.56
C PHE A 297 -19.33 -8.21 -23.98
N SER A 298 -20.45 -8.87 -24.26
CA SER A 298 -20.77 -9.46 -25.57
C SER A 298 -20.72 -8.48 -26.75
N TYR A 299 -20.91 -7.18 -26.50
CA TYR A 299 -20.84 -6.13 -27.52
C TYR A 299 -19.41 -5.88 -28.03
N MET A 300 -18.37 -6.29 -27.29
CA MET A 300 -16.99 -6.02 -27.66
C MET A 300 -16.59 -6.86 -28.88
N VAL A 301 -15.88 -6.23 -29.82
CA VAL A 301 -15.43 -6.86 -31.07
C VAL A 301 -13.91 -7.03 -31.04
N PRO A 302 -13.38 -8.25 -31.24
CA PRO A 302 -11.93 -8.46 -31.31
C PRO A 302 -11.34 -7.75 -32.54
N LYS A 303 -10.12 -7.24 -32.39
CA LYS A 303 -9.38 -6.65 -33.51
C LYS A 303 -7.99 -7.28 -33.60
N PRO A 304 -7.41 -7.40 -34.81
CA PRO A 304 -5.99 -7.66 -34.95
C PRO A 304 -5.20 -6.57 -34.21
N LEU A 305 -4.25 -6.97 -33.39
CA LEU A 305 -3.38 -6.05 -32.68
C LEU A 305 -1.96 -6.58 -32.64
N SER A 306 -1.01 -5.67 -32.81
CA SER A 306 0.40 -5.94 -32.53
C SER A 306 0.75 -5.24 -31.22
N LEU A 307 1.12 -6.04 -30.23
CA LEU A 307 1.72 -5.51 -29.02
C LEU A 307 3.16 -5.09 -29.29
N TYR A 308 3.68 -4.27 -28.39
CA TYR A 308 5.08 -3.94 -28.36
C TYR A 308 5.91 -5.23 -28.29
N ASN A 309 6.75 -5.44 -29.30
CA ASN A 309 7.65 -6.58 -29.46
C ASN A 309 8.99 -6.08 -30.01
N PRO A 310 9.83 -5.50 -29.14
CA PRO A 310 11.08 -4.91 -29.56
C PRO A 310 12.12 -5.97 -29.91
N ALA A 311 13.16 -5.55 -30.63
CA ALA A 311 14.38 -6.34 -30.72
C ALA A 311 15.01 -6.50 -29.32
N PRO A 312 15.67 -7.64 -29.03
CA PRO A 312 16.40 -7.78 -27.79
C PRO A 312 17.46 -6.69 -27.61
N GLU A 313 17.56 -6.17 -26.40
CA GLU A 313 18.62 -5.26 -26.00
C GLU A 313 20.00 -5.88 -26.24
N LYS A 314 20.94 -5.06 -26.71
CA LYS A 314 22.35 -5.46 -26.79
C LYS A 314 22.91 -5.69 -25.38
N PRO A 315 23.73 -6.73 -25.14
CA PRO A 315 24.36 -6.94 -23.85
C PRO A 315 25.15 -5.70 -23.40
N LEU A 316 25.07 -5.37 -22.11
CA LEU A 316 25.99 -4.39 -21.52
C LEU A 316 27.38 -5.03 -21.44
N THR A 317 28.41 -4.28 -21.85
CA THR A 317 29.80 -4.76 -21.88
C THR A 317 30.70 -4.03 -20.88
N ASN A 318 30.17 -3.04 -20.19
CA ASN A 318 30.89 -2.20 -19.23
C ASN A 318 29.91 -1.62 -18.20
N ILE A 319 30.46 -1.22 -17.06
CA ILE A 319 29.71 -0.58 -15.98
C ILE A 319 29.27 0.82 -16.42
N GLN A 320 27.98 1.10 -16.30
CA GLN A 320 27.41 2.43 -16.53
C GLN A 320 27.21 3.14 -15.19
N ARG A 321 27.54 4.43 -15.10
CA ARG A 321 27.39 5.23 -13.88
C ARG A 321 26.35 6.33 -14.06
N VAL A 322 25.55 6.55 -13.02
CA VAL A 322 24.60 7.66 -12.86
C VAL A 322 24.92 8.35 -11.55
N ASP A 323 25.14 9.66 -11.57
CA ASP A 323 25.24 10.50 -10.38
C ASP A 323 24.04 11.45 -10.35
N LEU A 324 23.32 11.47 -9.22
CA LEU A 324 22.15 12.32 -8.98
C LEU A 324 22.35 13.10 -7.68
N TYR A 325 21.92 14.36 -7.63
CA TYR A 325 21.93 15.19 -6.43
C TYR A 325 20.50 15.49 -5.98
N GLY A 326 20.27 15.53 -4.67
CA GLY A 326 18.98 15.88 -4.10
C GLY A 326 18.98 15.99 -2.57
N PRO A 327 17.91 16.53 -1.96
CA PRO A 327 17.91 16.93 -0.55
C PRO A 327 17.95 15.76 0.45
N ASN A 328 17.54 14.55 0.05
CA ASN A 328 17.45 13.39 0.95
C ASN A 328 18.83 12.81 1.33
N GLU A 329 18.89 11.74 2.12
CA GLU A 329 20.15 11.06 2.45
C GLU A 329 20.85 10.46 1.23
N GLU A 330 22.15 10.18 1.35
CA GLU A 330 22.91 9.44 0.33
C GLU A 330 22.47 7.98 0.25
N MET A 331 22.44 7.45 -0.97
CA MET A 331 22.18 6.03 -1.22
C MET A 331 22.76 5.59 -2.56
N LEU A 332 22.89 4.27 -2.74
CA LEU A 332 23.25 3.68 -4.04
C LEU A 332 22.34 2.53 -4.43
N GLU A 333 22.27 2.32 -5.75
CA GLU A 333 21.55 1.24 -6.42
C GLU A 333 22.49 0.63 -7.49
N ILE A 334 22.47 -0.69 -7.66
CA ILE A 334 23.20 -1.44 -8.69
C ILE A 334 22.21 -2.35 -9.41
N TYR A 335 22.02 -2.15 -10.72
CA TYR A 335 21.08 -2.89 -11.55
C TYR A 335 21.78 -3.80 -12.56
N TYR A 336 21.47 -5.09 -12.48
CA TYR A 336 21.75 -6.05 -13.54
C TYR A 336 20.48 -6.30 -14.36
N ARG A 337 20.64 -6.42 -15.68
CA ARG A 337 19.56 -6.75 -16.59
C ARG A 337 19.27 -8.25 -16.49
N GLY A 338 18.12 -8.59 -15.90
CA GLY A 338 17.64 -9.96 -15.78
C GLY A 338 16.94 -10.47 -17.04
N TYR A 339 16.14 -11.53 -16.87
CA TYR A 339 15.55 -12.28 -17.98
C TYR A 339 14.02 -12.15 -18.01
N ALA A 340 13.41 -12.50 -19.14
CA ALA A 340 11.96 -12.59 -19.28
C ALA A 340 11.32 -13.55 -18.27
N GLU A 341 10.04 -13.33 -17.95
CA GLU A 341 9.32 -14.14 -16.96
C GLU A 341 9.24 -15.62 -17.39
N ASN A 342 9.25 -16.53 -16.40
CA ASN A 342 9.10 -17.98 -16.57
C ASN A 342 10.26 -18.67 -17.29
N SER A 343 11.39 -17.97 -17.47
CA SER A 343 12.66 -18.57 -17.89
C SER A 343 13.35 -19.28 -16.71
N LYS A 344 14.19 -20.28 -16.98
CA LYS A 344 15.00 -20.95 -15.93
C LYS A 344 15.91 -19.93 -15.24
N GLU A 345 16.40 -18.97 -16.00
CA GLU A 345 17.29 -17.90 -15.55
C GLU A 345 16.58 -16.91 -14.63
N SER A 346 15.32 -16.54 -14.92
CA SER A 346 14.51 -15.72 -14.00
C SER A 346 14.24 -16.42 -12.67
N LEU A 347 13.99 -17.73 -12.70
CA LEU A 347 13.83 -18.56 -11.50
C LEU A 347 15.13 -18.58 -10.69
N MET A 348 16.27 -18.72 -11.37
CA MET A 348 17.59 -18.71 -10.77
C MET A 348 17.89 -17.37 -10.10
N LEU A 349 17.56 -16.23 -10.74
CA LEU A 349 17.70 -14.91 -10.13
C LEU A 349 16.76 -14.70 -8.94
N SER A 350 15.52 -15.20 -9.01
CA SER A 350 14.58 -15.18 -7.88
C SER A 350 15.15 -15.97 -6.67
N LEU A 351 15.72 -17.15 -6.92
CA LEU A 351 16.39 -17.95 -5.90
C LEU A 351 17.65 -17.25 -5.35
N ILE A 352 18.51 -16.71 -6.23
CA ILE A 352 19.71 -15.97 -5.85
C ILE A 352 19.36 -14.74 -5.00
N SER A 353 18.29 -14.02 -5.34
CA SER A 353 17.79 -12.91 -4.52
C SER A 353 17.49 -13.39 -3.10
N SER A 354 16.89 -14.57 -2.93
CA SER A 354 16.61 -15.18 -1.62
C SER A 354 17.86 -15.70 -0.91
N ILE A 355 18.88 -16.16 -1.64
CA ILE A 355 20.20 -16.55 -1.06
C ILE A 355 20.94 -15.32 -0.54
N LEU A 356 20.90 -14.22 -1.29
CA LEU A 356 21.52 -12.97 -0.87
C LEU A 356 20.72 -12.30 0.25
N LYS A 357 19.39 -12.28 0.16
CA LYS A 357 18.53 -11.64 1.16
C LYS A 357 17.18 -12.34 1.31
N ASN A 358 16.90 -12.84 2.51
CA ASN A 358 15.62 -13.42 2.89
C ASN A 358 15.10 -12.90 4.24
N GLY A 359 15.77 -11.88 4.80
CA GLY A 359 15.42 -11.23 6.06
C GLY A 359 15.97 -11.92 7.30
N LYS A 360 16.63 -13.08 7.16
CA LYS A 360 17.13 -13.88 8.28
C LYS A 360 18.55 -14.38 8.05
N ALA A 361 18.75 -15.19 7.02
CA ALA A 361 19.94 -16.01 6.81
C ALA A 361 20.70 -15.70 5.52
N GLY A 362 20.21 -14.78 4.68
CA GLY A 362 20.88 -14.44 3.43
C GLY A 362 22.22 -13.73 3.63
N LEU A 363 23.10 -13.75 2.62
CA LEU A 363 24.43 -13.14 2.71
C LEU A 363 24.41 -11.65 3.10
N PHE A 364 23.50 -10.84 2.54
CA PHE A 364 23.29 -9.44 2.94
C PHE A 364 22.71 -9.32 4.35
N ASP A 365 21.84 -10.25 4.76
CA ASP A 365 21.28 -10.24 6.10
C ASP A 365 22.39 -10.47 7.13
N ILE A 366 23.21 -11.50 6.94
CA ILE A 366 24.25 -11.94 7.88
C ILE A 366 25.51 -11.08 7.80
N ASN A 367 26.06 -10.84 6.61
CA ASN A 367 27.40 -10.24 6.48
C ASN A 367 27.40 -8.72 6.48
N LEU A 368 26.26 -8.08 6.19
CA LEU A 368 26.13 -6.63 6.06
C LEU A 368 25.22 -6.04 7.12
N ASN A 369 23.94 -6.44 7.14
CA ASN A 369 22.94 -5.86 8.02
C ASN A 369 23.18 -6.27 9.48
N LYS A 370 23.31 -7.56 9.77
CA LYS A 370 23.56 -8.10 11.11
C LYS A 370 24.93 -7.68 11.66
N GLN A 371 25.94 -7.61 10.82
CA GLN A 371 27.27 -7.09 11.19
C GLN A 371 27.36 -5.56 11.21
N GLN A 372 26.26 -4.85 10.89
CA GLN A 372 26.18 -3.39 10.90
C GLN A 372 27.29 -2.73 10.06
N LYS A 373 27.64 -3.32 8.91
CA LYS A 373 28.64 -2.75 7.97
C LYS A 373 28.06 -1.61 7.13
N LEU A 374 26.75 -1.58 6.98
CA LEU A 374 25.95 -0.56 6.29
C LEU A 374 24.79 -0.17 7.19
N LEU A 375 24.17 1.00 6.95
CA LEU A 375 22.92 1.36 7.63
C LEU A 375 21.79 0.44 7.19
N SER A 376 21.75 0.11 5.90
CA SER A 376 20.91 -0.95 5.37
C SER A 376 21.43 -1.43 4.01
N ALA A 377 21.22 -2.70 3.70
CA ALA A 377 21.48 -3.33 2.41
C ALA A 377 20.31 -4.22 1.98
N HIS A 378 19.90 -4.10 0.71
CA HIS A 378 18.77 -4.82 0.13
C HIS A 378 19.14 -5.48 -1.20
N VAL A 379 18.47 -6.60 -1.48
CA VAL A 379 18.42 -7.23 -2.81
C VAL A 379 16.96 -7.41 -3.17
N ASN A 380 16.63 -7.17 -4.43
CA ASN A 380 15.35 -7.55 -4.99
C ASN A 380 15.51 -8.00 -6.45
N TYR A 381 14.62 -8.87 -6.90
CA TYR A 381 14.47 -9.20 -8.32
C TYR A 381 13.07 -8.82 -8.80
N SER A 382 12.99 -7.74 -9.58
CA SER A 382 11.75 -7.27 -10.18
C SER A 382 11.56 -7.88 -11.56
N GLN A 383 10.48 -8.64 -11.74
CA GLN A 383 10.19 -9.35 -12.98
C GLN A 383 9.21 -8.55 -13.85
N LYS A 384 9.57 -8.29 -15.11
CA LYS A 384 8.69 -7.75 -16.16
C LYS A 384 8.53 -8.81 -17.28
N LYS A 385 7.71 -8.54 -18.31
CA LYS A 385 7.43 -9.49 -19.41
C LYS A 385 8.69 -9.84 -20.20
N ASP A 386 9.41 -8.83 -20.69
CA ASP A 386 10.50 -9.01 -21.65
C ASP A 386 11.88 -9.10 -20.95
N TYR A 387 12.01 -8.51 -19.75
CA TYR A 387 13.23 -8.52 -18.93
C TYR A 387 12.91 -8.54 -17.44
N GLY A 388 13.94 -8.71 -16.61
CA GLY A 388 13.90 -8.44 -15.18
C GLY A 388 14.93 -7.39 -14.78
N VAL A 389 14.84 -6.87 -13.57
CA VAL A 389 15.85 -6.00 -12.96
C VAL A 389 16.28 -6.64 -11.64
N PHE A 390 17.53 -7.07 -11.57
CA PHE A 390 18.15 -7.56 -10.34
C PHE A 390 18.87 -6.39 -9.68
N ASN A 391 18.34 -5.97 -8.54
CA ASN A 391 18.71 -4.75 -7.83
C ASN A 391 19.49 -5.11 -6.56
N LEU A 392 20.64 -4.45 -6.36
CA LEU A 392 21.31 -4.32 -5.06
C LEU A 392 21.24 -2.85 -4.63
N SER A 393 20.87 -2.58 -3.38
CA SER A 393 20.86 -1.20 -2.87
C SER A 393 21.42 -1.09 -1.46
N ALA A 394 21.99 0.07 -1.14
CA ALA A 394 22.56 0.35 0.17
C ALA A 394 22.37 1.80 0.61
N ARG A 395 22.28 1.96 1.94
CA ARG A 395 22.51 3.23 2.62
C ARG A 395 23.83 3.16 3.41
N PRO A 396 24.79 4.07 3.16
CA PRO A 396 26.06 4.09 3.87
C PRO A 396 25.89 4.53 5.33
N LYS A 397 26.84 4.13 6.17
CA LYS A 397 27.00 4.67 7.53
C LYS A 397 27.59 6.08 7.49
N GLN A 398 27.58 6.76 8.63
CA GLN A 398 28.25 8.05 8.74
C GLN A 398 29.76 7.90 8.45
N GLY A 399 30.29 8.75 7.57
CA GLY A 399 31.70 8.75 7.18
C GLY A 399 32.08 7.66 6.16
N GLN A 400 31.13 6.83 5.71
CA GLN A 400 31.34 5.83 4.68
C GLN A 400 30.94 6.39 3.32
N SER A 401 31.80 6.22 2.32
CA SER A 401 31.54 6.62 0.94
C SER A 401 30.59 5.66 0.21
N LEU A 402 29.96 6.15 -0.86
CA LEU A 402 29.13 5.30 -1.74
C LEU A 402 29.97 4.23 -2.46
N ASP A 403 31.22 4.50 -2.79
CA ASP A 403 32.13 3.51 -3.39
C ASP A 403 32.45 2.36 -2.42
N GLU A 404 32.73 2.67 -1.14
CA GLU A 404 32.93 1.65 -0.10
C GLU A 404 31.66 0.81 0.10
N ALA A 405 30.49 1.46 0.12
CA ALA A 405 29.22 0.75 0.24
C ALA A 405 28.94 -0.15 -0.97
N ALA A 406 29.21 0.32 -2.19
CA ALA A 406 29.08 -0.48 -3.41
C ALA A 406 30.01 -1.70 -3.39
N LYS A 407 31.26 -1.51 -2.96
CA LYS A 407 32.22 -2.60 -2.79
C LYS A 407 31.69 -3.68 -1.84
N LEU A 408 31.12 -3.28 -0.70
CA LEU A 408 30.53 -4.24 0.26
C LEU A 408 29.39 -5.07 -0.35
N LEU A 409 28.56 -4.48 -1.23
CA LEU A 409 27.51 -5.21 -1.94
C LEU A 409 28.10 -6.23 -2.93
N LEU A 410 29.06 -5.79 -3.74
CA LEU A 410 29.71 -6.62 -4.75
C LEU A 410 30.54 -7.75 -4.14
N GLU A 411 31.13 -7.55 -2.96
CA GLU A 411 31.79 -8.60 -2.20
C GLU A 411 30.85 -9.78 -1.90
N GLN A 412 29.56 -9.54 -1.61
CA GLN A 412 28.63 -10.64 -1.36
C GLN A 412 28.22 -11.37 -2.63
N ILE A 413 28.22 -10.67 -3.78
CA ILE A 413 28.11 -11.33 -5.09
C ILE A 413 29.30 -12.23 -5.34
N GLN A 414 30.51 -11.82 -4.94
CA GLN A 414 31.68 -12.68 -5.03
C GLN A 414 31.59 -13.88 -4.08
N LEU A 415 31.11 -13.71 -2.84
CA LEU A 415 30.85 -14.83 -1.93
C LEU A 415 29.84 -15.83 -2.50
N LEU A 416 28.77 -15.35 -3.16
CA LEU A 416 27.81 -16.19 -3.88
C LEU A 416 28.50 -16.98 -4.99
N LYS A 417 29.32 -16.31 -5.83
CA LYS A 417 30.08 -16.93 -6.92
C LYS A 417 31.10 -17.96 -6.43
N ASP A 418 31.65 -17.76 -5.23
CA ASP A 418 32.57 -18.70 -4.57
C ASP A 418 31.82 -19.86 -3.86
N GLY A 419 30.49 -19.86 -3.85
CA GLY A 419 29.69 -20.87 -3.13
C GLY A 419 29.73 -20.73 -1.60
N LYS A 420 30.11 -19.57 -1.06
CA LYS A 420 30.26 -19.30 0.37
C LYS A 420 28.91 -18.99 1.04
N PHE A 421 27.96 -19.90 0.90
CA PHE A 421 26.69 -19.95 1.61
C PHE A 421 26.38 -21.40 2.01
N GLU A 422 25.54 -21.62 3.02
CA GLU A 422 25.25 -22.96 3.55
C GLU A 422 24.44 -23.81 2.56
N ASP A 423 24.71 -25.11 2.51
CA ASP A 423 24.00 -26.04 1.62
C ASP A 423 22.51 -26.17 1.99
N GLU A 424 22.22 -26.19 3.29
CA GLU A 424 20.85 -26.27 3.83
C GLU A 424 20.00 -25.02 3.52
N LEU A 425 20.63 -23.90 3.12
CA LEU A 425 19.95 -22.65 2.85
C LEU A 425 18.93 -22.78 1.72
N LEU A 426 19.23 -23.57 0.68
CA LEU A 426 18.30 -23.78 -0.45
C LEU A 426 17.02 -24.46 -0.01
N THR A 427 17.13 -25.52 0.80
CA THR A 427 15.99 -26.23 1.38
C THR A 427 15.16 -25.31 2.28
N ALA A 428 15.83 -24.50 3.12
CA ALA A 428 15.16 -23.55 3.99
C ALA A 428 14.43 -22.44 3.17
N ILE A 429 15.03 -21.94 2.08
CA ILE A 429 14.38 -20.98 1.18
C ILE A 429 13.09 -21.56 0.60
N VAL A 430 13.12 -22.81 0.14
CA VAL A 430 11.94 -23.49 -0.39
C VAL A 430 10.85 -23.62 0.68
N ALA A 431 11.19 -24.03 1.90
CA ALA A 431 10.23 -24.15 2.99
C ALA A 431 9.59 -22.79 3.35
N ASN A 432 10.38 -21.73 3.47
CA ASN A 432 9.88 -20.39 3.77
C ASN A 432 9.03 -19.83 2.63
N ARG A 433 9.39 -20.07 1.36
CA ARG A 433 8.56 -19.66 0.22
C ARG A 433 7.21 -20.37 0.19
N LYS A 434 7.14 -21.64 0.62
CA LYS A 434 5.86 -22.35 0.78
C LYS A 434 5.00 -21.68 1.85
N LEU A 435 5.57 -21.40 3.02
CA LEU A 435 4.87 -20.66 4.08
C LEU A 435 4.37 -19.31 3.58
N SER A 436 5.24 -18.49 2.97
CA SER A 436 4.86 -17.19 2.42
C SER A 436 3.77 -17.29 1.35
N SER A 437 3.75 -18.34 0.54
CA SER A 437 2.70 -18.55 -0.47
C SER A 437 1.34 -18.85 0.15
N LEU A 438 1.32 -19.65 1.23
CA LEU A 438 0.09 -19.95 1.98
C LEU A 438 -0.48 -18.67 2.61
N GLU A 439 0.36 -17.90 3.32
CA GLU A 439 -0.03 -16.61 3.92
C GLU A 439 -0.50 -15.61 2.85
N TYR A 440 0.21 -15.57 1.72
CA TYR A 440 -0.12 -14.65 0.63
C TYR A 440 -1.50 -14.97 0.04
N PHE A 441 -1.84 -16.23 -0.17
CA PHE A 441 -3.13 -16.65 -0.73
C PHE A 441 -4.27 -16.65 0.30
N ASP A 442 -4.04 -16.37 1.57
CA ASP A 442 -5.14 -16.17 2.53
C ASP A 442 -5.89 -14.84 2.29
N ASP A 443 -5.25 -13.85 1.66
CA ASP A 443 -5.87 -12.55 1.30
C ASP A 443 -6.42 -12.53 -0.14
N ARG A 444 -7.67 -12.09 -0.30
CA ARG A 444 -8.37 -12.04 -1.59
C ARG A 444 -7.74 -11.05 -2.57
N SER A 445 -7.16 -9.95 -2.10
CA SER A 445 -6.51 -8.94 -2.96
C SER A 445 -5.21 -9.51 -3.53
N ASN A 446 -4.47 -10.26 -2.72
CA ASN A 446 -3.29 -11.00 -3.13
C ASN A 446 -3.61 -12.10 -4.15
N ARG A 447 -4.72 -12.84 -3.96
CA ARG A 447 -5.25 -13.79 -4.97
C ARG A 447 -5.52 -13.09 -6.31
N LEU A 448 -6.26 -11.99 -6.28
CA LEU A 448 -6.57 -11.18 -7.47
C LEU A 448 -5.28 -10.70 -8.16
N ARG A 449 -4.32 -10.19 -7.39
CA ARG A 449 -3.02 -9.72 -7.89
C ARG A 449 -2.21 -10.85 -8.55
N SER A 450 -2.23 -12.06 -7.99
CA SER A 450 -1.56 -13.24 -8.58
C SER A 450 -2.09 -13.54 -9.98
N LEU A 451 -3.42 -13.66 -10.11
CA LEU A 451 -4.08 -13.96 -11.38
C LEU A 451 -3.93 -12.81 -12.40
N THR A 452 -4.00 -11.57 -11.91
CA THR A 452 -3.73 -10.36 -12.70
C THR A 452 -2.33 -10.40 -13.31
N LYS A 453 -1.31 -10.63 -12.47
CA LYS A 453 0.09 -10.71 -12.91
C LYS A 453 0.29 -11.81 -13.95
N ALA A 454 -0.29 -13.00 -13.74
CA ALA A 454 -0.23 -14.09 -14.70
C ALA A 454 -0.82 -13.70 -16.07
N PHE A 455 -1.93 -12.94 -16.08
CA PHE A 455 -2.49 -12.43 -17.32
C PHE A 455 -1.56 -11.42 -18.00
N ILE A 456 -1.09 -10.39 -17.28
CA ILE A 456 -0.23 -9.33 -17.83
C ILE A 456 0.98 -9.92 -18.55
N LEU A 457 1.69 -10.81 -17.87
CA LEU A 457 2.98 -11.31 -18.33
C LEU A 457 2.85 -12.37 -19.42
N ASN A 458 1.86 -13.27 -19.34
CA ASN A 458 1.78 -14.43 -20.25
C ASN A 458 0.35 -14.87 -20.65
N LYS A 459 -0.64 -13.98 -20.55
CA LYS A 459 -2.08 -14.28 -20.78
C LYS A 459 -2.60 -15.45 -19.93
N GLY A 460 -1.99 -15.68 -18.76
CA GLY A 460 -2.31 -16.78 -17.86
C GLY A 460 -1.79 -18.15 -18.32
N THR A 461 -1.20 -18.27 -19.52
CA THR A 461 -0.77 -19.56 -20.07
C THR A 461 0.40 -20.21 -19.34
N GLY A 462 1.17 -19.43 -18.58
CA GLY A 462 2.28 -19.88 -17.75
C GLY A 462 1.95 -19.97 -16.26
N TYR A 463 0.69 -19.85 -15.86
CA TYR A 463 0.31 -19.83 -14.44
C TYR A 463 0.65 -21.13 -13.71
N ASP A 464 0.69 -22.26 -14.41
CA ASP A 464 1.18 -23.55 -13.90
C ASP A 464 2.66 -23.47 -13.49
N ARG A 465 3.49 -22.75 -14.24
CA ARG A 465 4.90 -22.52 -13.88
C ARG A 465 5.03 -21.60 -12.67
N THR A 466 4.18 -20.58 -12.57
CA THR A 466 4.11 -19.71 -11.38
C THR A 466 3.74 -20.52 -10.14
N LEU A 467 2.71 -21.37 -10.20
CA LEU A 467 2.34 -22.23 -9.08
C LEU A 467 3.42 -23.28 -8.76
N ASN A 468 4.14 -23.76 -9.78
CA ASN A 468 5.22 -24.73 -9.62
C ASN A 468 6.58 -24.08 -9.33
N GLU A 469 6.67 -22.75 -9.15
CA GLU A 469 7.93 -22.02 -8.97
C GLU A 469 8.75 -22.64 -7.83
N THR A 470 8.14 -22.82 -6.66
CA THR A 470 8.80 -23.36 -5.47
C THR A 470 9.23 -24.82 -5.63
N ASN A 471 8.45 -25.64 -6.35
CA ASN A 471 8.83 -27.03 -6.67
C ASN A 471 9.99 -27.09 -7.66
N ASN A 472 10.06 -26.14 -8.60
CA ASN A 472 11.17 -26.02 -9.54
C ASN A 472 12.43 -25.50 -8.83
N MET A 473 12.30 -24.55 -7.89
CA MET A 473 13.43 -24.09 -7.06
C MET A 473 14.04 -25.23 -6.25
N ALA A 474 13.22 -26.13 -5.71
CA ALA A 474 13.67 -27.28 -4.94
C ALA A 474 14.55 -28.27 -5.72
N LYS A 475 14.55 -28.18 -7.06
CA LYS A 475 15.39 -29.02 -7.93
C LYS A 475 16.74 -28.38 -8.27
N ILE A 476 16.91 -27.09 -7.97
CA ILE A 476 18.15 -26.37 -8.28
C ILE A 476 19.23 -26.74 -7.27
N THR A 477 20.39 -27.13 -7.77
CA THR A 477 21.57 -27.44 -6.96
C THR A 477 22.42 -26.21 -6.66
N LYS A 478 23.26 -26.30 -5.63
CA LYS A 478 24.19 -25.23 -5.28
C LYS A 478 25.19 -24.96 -6.40
N GLU A 479 25.66 -26.01 -7.07
CA GLU A 479 26.59 -25.96 -8.19
C GLU A 479 25.97 -25.22 -9.38
N GLU A 480 24.69 -25.46 -9.68
CA GLU A 480 23.96 -24.72 -10.71
C GLU A 480 23.84 -23.22 -10.37
N VAL A 481 23.58 -22.88 -9.11
CA VAL A 481 23.56 -21.48 -8.65
C VAL A 481 24.92 -20.82 -8.86
N ILE A 482 26.00 -21.49 -8.43
CA ILE A 482 27.37 -20.99 -8.55
C ILE A 482 27.75 -20.79 -10.02
N ALA A 483 27.49 -21.80 -10.86
CA ALA A 483 27.78 -21.72 -12.29
C ALA A 483 27.03 -20.55 -12.95
N PHE A 484 25.73 -20.42 -12.67
CA PHE A 484 24.93 -19.32 -13.19
C PHE A 484 25.44 -17.96 -12.69
N ALA A 485 25.70 -17.81 -11.39
CA ALA A 485 26.20 -16.56 -10.81
C ALA A 485 27.52 -16.11 -11.46
N ASN A 486 28.43 -17.04 -11.76
CA ASN A 486 29.70 -16.74 -12.44
C ASN A 486 29.50 -16.29 -13.91
N THR A 487 28.43 -16.74 -14.57
CA THR A 487 28.12 -16.31 -15.94
C THR A 487 27.33 -15.00 -16.00
N PHE A 488 26.45 -14.75 -15.03
CA PHE A 488 25.53 -13.63 -15.02
C PHE A 488 26.14 -12.36 -14.41
N PHE A 489 26.77 -12.46 -13.24
CA PHE A 489 27.33 -11.32 -12.53
C PHE A 489 28.75 -11.00 -13.02
N LYS A 490 28.81 -10.05 -13.96
CA LYS A 490 30.03 -9.50 -14.56
C LYS A 490 30.02 -7.97 -14.41
N ASP A 491 30.98 -7.29 -15.03
CA ASP A 491 31.04 -5.82 -15.09
C ASP A 491 30.06 -5.27 -16.15
N ASN A 492 28.80 -5.71 -16.08
CA ASN A 492 27.72 -5.47 -17.05
C ASN A 492 26.46 -4.88 -16.38
N TYR A 493 26.65 -4.02 -15.39
CA TYR A 493 25.59 -3.42 -14.59
C TYR A 493 25.57 -1.89 -14.70
N VAL A 494 24.46 -1.29 -14.26
CA VAL A 494 24.33 0.15 -14.04
C VAL A 494 24.46 0.41 -12.55
N ILE A 495 25.28 1.36 -12.14
CA ILE A 495 25.40 1.84 -10.76
C ILE A 495 24.93 3.28 -10.67
N GLY A 496 24.04 3.55 -9.73
CA GLY A 496 23.47 4.87 -9.46
C GLY A 496 23.87 5.34 -8.08
N TYR A 497 24.50 6.52 -8.01
CA TYR A 497 24.84 7.23 -6.79
C TYR A 497 23.94 8.43 -6.61
N LYS A 498 23.20 8.42 -5.52
CA LYS A 498 22.42 9.56 -5.07
C LYS A 498 23.21 10.26 -3.97
N HIS A 499 23.68 11.46 -4.29
CA HIS A 499 24.39 12.37 -3.40
C HIS A 499 23.41 13.32 -2.70
N LYS A 500 23.78 13.76 -1.49
CA LYS A 500 23.09 14.86 -0.84
C LYS A 500 23.54 16.18 -1.48
N GLY A 501 22.59 16.99 -1.95
CA GLY A 501 22.90 18.29 -2.57
C GLY A 501 21.69 18.90 -3.29
N GLU A 502 21.92 20.00 -3.99
CA GLU A 502 20.92 20.66 -4.84
C GLU A 502 21.07 20.18 -6.28
N ASP A 503 19.96 19.82 -6.96
CA ASP A 503 19.96 19.65 -8.42
C ASP A 503 19.37 20.90 -9.09
N LYS A 504 20.23 21.62 -9.80
CA LYS A 504 19.89 22.87 -10.47
C LYS A 504 19.20 22.67 -11.82
N ASN A 505 19.06 21.43 -12.30
CA ASN A 505 18.54 21.13 -13.64
C ASN A 505 17.07 20.73 -13.66
N ILE A 506 16.37 20.78 -12.52
CA ILE A 506 14.96 20.43 -12.44
C ILE A 506 14.13 21.55 -13.07
N VAL A 507 13.59 21.29 -14.26
CA VAL A 507 12.64 22.19 -14.94
C VAL A 507 11.22 21.77 -14.59
N LYS A 508 10.48 22.67 -13.93
CA LYS A 508 9.09 22.43 -13.50
C LYS A 508 8.11 22.58 -14.65
N ILE A 509 6.94 21.95 -14.49
CA ILE A 509 5.79 22.26 -15.34
C ILE A 509 5.03 23.42 -14.72
N GLU A 510 5.08 24.59 -15.38
CA GLU A 510 4.20 25.72 -15.06
C GLU A 510 2.76 25.40 -15.42
N LYS A 511 1.82 25.71 -14.50
CA LYS A 511 0.40 25.50 -14.74
C LYS A 511 -0.20 26.73 -15.42
N PRO A 512 -0.97 26.55 -16.50
CA PRO A 512 -1.83 27.61 -16.98
C PRO A 512 -2.98 27.86 -15.99
N PRO A 513 -3.48 29.10 -15.86
CA PRO A 513 -4.66 29.37 -15.05
C PRO A 513 -5.89 28.67 -15.65
N ILE A 514 -6.67 27.99 -14.82
CA ILE A 514 -7.92 27.32 -15.20
C ILE A 514 -9.09 27.96 -14.45
N THR A 515 -10.17 28.23 -15.17
CA THR A 515 -11.41 28.73 -14.58
C THR A 515 -12.15 27.59 -13.86
N PRO A 516 -12.60 27.77 -12.60
CA PRO A 516 -13.37 26.74 -11.90
C PRO A 516 -14.62 26.29 -12.68
N ILE A 517 -14.85 24.98 -12.75
CA ILE A 517 -15.93 24.40 -13.55
C ILE A 517 -17.16 24.02 -12.72
N HIS A 518 -18.32 23.96 -13.39
CA HIS A 518 -19.56 23.47 -12.80
C HIS A 518 -19.50 21.95 -12.59
N THR A 519 -19.80 21.50 -11.38
CA THR A 519 -19.67 20.08 -11.02
C THR A 519 -20.96 19.26 -11.20
N ASN A 520 -22.11 19.92 -11.29
CA ASN A 520 -23.46 19.33 -11.43
C ASN A 520 -23.75 18.16 -10.49
N THR A 521 -23.23 18.20 -9.27
CA THR A 521 -23.16 17.03 -8.37
C THR A 521 -24.52 16.52 -7.89
N GLY A 522 -25.58 17.33 -8.02
CA GLY A 522 -26.96 16.95 -7.70
C GLY A 522 -27.72 16.28 -8.84
N LEU A 523 -27.17 16.25 -10.06
CA LEU A 523 -27.77 15.59 -11.21
C LEU A 523 -27.39 14.10 -11.25
N SER A 524 -28.19 13.32 -11.98
CA SER A 524 -27.89 11.93 -12.31
C SER A 524 -28.41 11.63 -13.70
N SER A 525 -27.58 10.97 -14.49
CA SER A 525 -27.90 10.47 -15.82
C SER A 525 -29.10 9.51 -15.78
N GLU A 526 -29.73 9.32 -16.94
CA GLU A 526 -30.79 8.33 -17.07
C GLU A 526 -30.27 6.91 -16.79
N PHE A 527 -29.05 6.60 -17.25
CA PHE A 527 -28.40 5.32 -16.99
C PHE A 527 -28.29 5.02 -15.49
N ALA A 528 -27.72 5.96 -14.72
CA ALA A 528 -27.54 5.79 -13.29
C ALA A 528 -28.89 5.64 -12.56
N ARG A 529 -29.87 6.51 -12.87
CA ARG A 529 -31.22 6.42 -12.28
C ARG A 529 -31.89 5.07 -12.54
N ASN A 530 -31.85 4.60 -13.79
CA ASN A 530 -32.45 3.32 -14.17
C ASN A 530 -31.77 2.15 -13.45
N LEU A 531 -30.44 2.21 -13.31
CA LEU A 531 -29.68 1.15 -12.68
C LEU A 531 -29.90 1.10 -11.16
N MET A 532 -29.94 2.26 -10.51
CA MET A 532 -30.09 2.33 -9.05
C MET A 532 -31.51 2.03 -8.56
N ASN A 533 -32.53 2.18 -9.43
CA ASN A 533 -33.89 1.77 -9.13
C ASN A 533 -34.10 0.25 -9.04
N VAL A 534 -33.13 -0.56 -9.47
CA VAL A 534 -33.19 -2.03 -9.33
C VAL A 534 -32.81 -2.40 -7.89
N ALA A 535 -33.68 -3.10 -7.17
CA ALA A 535 -33.39 -3.52 -5.80
C ALA A 535 -32.37 -4.68 -5.76
N ASP A 536 -31.34 -4.56 -4.90
CA ASP A 536 -30.40 -5.65 -4.64
C ASP A 536 -30.96 -6.62 -3.57
N LYS A 537 -30.50 -7.87 -3.61
CA LYS A 537 -30.79 -8.82 -2.53
C LYS A 537 -30.03 -8.39 -1.27
N PRO A 538 -30.68 -8.21 -0.11
CA PRO A 538 -29.97 -7.73 1.08
C PRO A 538 -28.95 -8.75 1.59
N ILE A 539 -27.78 -8.29 2.00
CA ILE A 539 -26.81 -9.09 2.76
C ILE A 539 -27.07 -8.87 4.25
N VAL A 540 -27.18 -9.96 5.00
CA VAL A 540 -27.31 -9.89 6.46
C VAL A 540 -25.91 -9.64 7.06
N PRO A 541 -25.73 -8.61 7.92
CA PRO A 541 -24.46 -8.36 8.58
C PRO A 541 -24.12 -9.50 9.54
N LYS A 542 -22.83 -9.82 9.68
CA LYS A 542 -22.33 -10.75 10.71
C LYS A 542 -21.38 -10.02 11.64
N PHE A 543 -21.79 -9.93 12.91
CA PHE A 543 -20.99 -9.38 13.99
C PHE A 543 -20.38 -10.49 14.83
N LEU A 544 -19.28 -10.18 15.52
CA LEU A 544 -18.61 -11.13 16.39
C LEU A 544 -19.41 -11.31 17.68
N ASP A 545 -19.49 -12.57 18.12
CA ASP A 545 -19.84 -12.94 19.48
C ASP A 545 -18.55 -13.43 20.14
N TYR A 546 -17.90 -12.56 20.92
CA TYR A 546 -16.57 -12.87 21.46
C TYR A 546 -16.55 -14.15 22.29
N GLN A 547 -17.63 -14.47 23.00
CA GLN A 547 -17.70 -15.70 23.81
C GLN A 547 -17.79 -16.97 22.96
N LYS A 548 -18.32 -16.87 21.74
CA LYS A 548 -18.37 -17.99 20.78
C LYS A 548 -17.15 -18.04 19.87
N ASN A 549 -16.62 -16.88 19.49
CA ASN A 549 -15.55 -16.77 18.50
C ASN A 549 -14.17 -16.92 19.12
N ILE A 550 -14.00 -16.60 20.40
CA ILE A 550 -12.74 -16.73 21.13
C ILE A 550 -12.92 -17.77 22.23
N SER A 551 -11.99 -18.72 22.31
CA SER A 551 -11.86 -19.59 23.47
C SER A 551 -11.03 -18.88 24.53
N PHE A 552 -11.47 -18.90 25.78
CA PHE A 552 -10.79 -18.27 26.91
C PHE A 552 -10.23 -19.33 27.86
N GLY A 553 -9.00 -19.15 28.31
CA GLY A 553 -8.28 -20.05 29.20
C GLY A 553 -7.21 -19.32 29.99
N LYS A 554 -6.35 -20.08 30.67
CA LYS A 554 -5.23 -19.54 31.46
C LYS A 554 -4.01 -20.45 31.36
N SER A 555 -2.83 -19.84 31.32
CA SER A 555 -1.56 -20.53 31.57
C SER A 555 -0.93 -19.89 32.79
N GLY A 556 -0.88 -20.61 33.91
CA GLY A 556 -0.51 -20.03 35.21
C GLY A 556 -1.38 -18.82 35.56
N ILE A 557 -0.76 -17.66 35.74
CA ILE A 557 -1.43 -16.39 36.05
C ILE A 557 -1.81 -15.57 34.81
N ALA A 558 -1.38 -15.95 33.60
CA ALA A 558 -1.66 -15.24 32.36
C ALA A 558 -2.98 -15.69 31.73
N GLU A 559 -3.74 -14.73 31.17
CA GLU A 559 -4.91 -15.03 30.35
C GLU A 559 -4.49 -15.58 28.98
N VAL A 560 -5.22 -16.58 28.49
CA VAL A 560 -5.03 -17.20 27.18
C VAL A 560 -6.29 -17.04 26.35
N LEU A 561 -6.16 -16.46 25.15
CA LEU A 561 -7.23 -16.33 24.16
C LEU A 561 -6.86 -17.11 22.90
N ALA A 562 -7.72 -18.02 22.44
CA ALA A 562 -7.45 -18.84 21.27
C ALA A 562 -8.56 -18.78 20.21
N VAL A 563 -8.16 -18.75 18.95
CA VAL A 563 -9.03 -18.89 17.76
C VAL A 563 -8.47 -20.03 16.93
N LYS A 564 -9.29 -21.03 16.60
CA LYS A 564 -8.81 -22.18 15.84
C LYS A 564 -8.62 -21.83 14.36
N ASN A 565 -7.44 -22.13 13.81
CA ASN A 565 -7.19 -22.10 12.37
C ASN A 565 -7.68 -23.41 11.74
N THR A 566 -8.68 -23.32 10.86
CA THR A 566 -9.25 -24.47 10.15
C THR A 566 -8.86 -24.52 8.66
N GLU A 567 -8.11 -23.52 8.17
CA GLU A 567 -7.83 -23.35 6.75
C GLU A 567 -6.48 -23.96 6.36
N ASN A 568 -5.47 -23.84 7.21
CA ASN A 568 -4.12 -24.32 6.94
C ASN A 568 -3.35 -24.66 8.23
N SER A 569 -2.13 -25.16 8.09
CA SER A 569 -1.28 -25.60 9.21
C SER A 569 -0.33 -24.51 9.72
N ILE A 570 -0.71 -23.23 9.60
CA ILE A 570 0.06 -22.10 10.12
C ILE A 570 -0.43 -21.74 11.52
N PHE A 571 0.50 -21.35 12.39
CA PHE A 571 0.18 -20.76 13.67
C PHE A 571 0.71 -19.33 13.78
N LYS A 572 0.04 -18.55 14.62
CA LYS A 572 0.43 -17.22 15.06
C LYS A 572 0.07 -17.05 16.52
N MET A 573 1.07 -16.77 17.34
CA MET A 573 0.93 -16.59 18.78
C MET A 573 1.49 -15.25 19.21
N THR A 574 0.87 -14.56 20.17
CA THR A 574 1.44 -13.32 20.72
C THR A 574 1.44 -13.28 22.23
N TYR A 575 2.52 -12.74 22.81
CA TYR A 575 2.54 -12.20 24.17
C TYR A 575 2.28 -10.69 24.09
N ARG A 576 1.19 -10.23 24.72
CA ARG A 576 0.73 -8.84 24.66
C ARG A 576 0.93 -8.18 26.02
N PHE A 577 2.07 -7.52 26.20
CA PHE A 577 2.46 -6.85 27.44
C PHE A 577 1.78 -5.47 27.56
N ASN A 578 1.28 -5.16 28.76
CA ASN A 578 0.69 -3.86 29.08
C ASN A 578 1.77 -2.82 29.45
N LEU A 579 2.81 -2.69 28.61
CA LEU A 579 3.90 -1.74 28.77
C LEU A 579 4.47 -1.31 27.42
N GLY A 580 4.83 -0.03 27.26
CA GLY A 580 5.35 0.51 26.01
C GLY A 580 6.35 1.66 26.19
N ASN A 581 6.57 2.43 25.11
CA ASN A 581 7.53 3.54 25.07
C ASN A 581 7.23 4.66 26.08
N LYS A 582 5.96 4.85 26.46
CA LYS A 582 5.58 5.84 27.48
C LYS A 582 5.93 5.38 28.88
N ASN A 583 6.03 4.08 29.13
CA ASN A 583 6.45 3.52 30.42
C ASN A 583 7.98 3.46 30.52
N ASN A 584 8.67 3.10 29.43
CA ASN A 584 10.12 3.00 29.40
C ASN A 584 10.70 3.30 28.01
N LYS A 585 11.41 4.42 27.87
CA LYS A 585 12.07 4.84 26.61
C LYS A 585 13.17 3.89 26.13
N LEU A 586 13.78 3.09 27.03
CA LEU A 586 14.82 2.13 26.68
C LEU A 586 14.26 0.89 25.98
N LEU A 587 12.97 0.58 26.12
CA LEU A 587 12.40 -0.66 25.61
C LEU A 587 12.55 -0.82 24.09
N ARG A 588 12.26 0.24 23.32
CA ARG A 588 12.48 0.22 21.86
C ARG A 588 13.95 0.03 21.48
N HIS A 589 14.87 0.50 22.32
CA HIS A 589 16.31 0.35 22.10
C HIS A 589 16.74 -1.08 22.43
N ALA A 590 16.16 -1.70 23.47
CA ALA A 590 16.37 -3.10 23.81
C ALA A 590 15.89 -4.02 22.67
N VAL A 591 14.70 -3.75 22.12
CA VAL A 591 14.17 -4.49 20.96
C VAL A 591 14.98 -4.22 19.69
N ALA A 592 15.46 -2.99 19.46
CA ALA A 592 16.34 -2.69 18.33
C ALA A 592 17.73 -3.33 18.45
N TYR A 593 18.18 -3.61 19.67
CA TYR A 593 19.44 -4.26 19.97
C TYR A 593 19.38 -5.78 19.82
N LEU A 594 18.23 -6.38 20.18
CA LEU A 594 18.01 -7.82 20.17
C LEU A 594 18.46 -8.54 18.88
N PRO A 595 18.23 -8.02 17.66
CA PRO A 595 18.71 -8.66 16.45
C PRO A 595 20.22 -8.87 16.40
N TYR A 596 21.04 -8.12 17.15
CA TYR A 596 22.51 -8.21 17.11
C TYR A 596 23.10 -9.07 18.24
N LEU A 597 22.23 -9.72 19.01
CA LEU A 597 22.62 -10.46 20.20
C LEU A 597 22.59 -11.96 19.98
N GLY A 598 23.59 -12.63 20.55
CA GLY A 598 23.63 -14.07 20.70
C GLY A 598 23.22 -14.50 22.11
N THR A 599 23.45 -15.78 22.38
CA THR A 599 23.40 -16.41 23.69
C THR A 599 24.73 -17.14 23.92
N GLU A 600 24.93 -17.72 25.10
CA GLU A 600 26.10 -18.59 25.34
C GLU A 600 26.18 -19.78 24.36
N LYS A 601 25.04 -20.21 23.82
CA LYS A 601 24.95 -21.37 22.90
C LYS A 601 25.03 -20.99 21.43
N TYR A 602 24.54 -19.82 21.06
CA TYR A 602 24.34 -19.44 19.66
C TYR A 602 24.79 -18.00 19.44
N THR A 603 25.54 -17.76 18.36
CA THR A 603 25.72 -16.43 17.80
C THR A 603 24.39 -15.85 17.31
N ALA A 604 24.35 -14.53 17.11
CA ALA A 604 23.14 -13.84 16.63
C ALA A 604 22.74 -14.33 15.22
N GLU A 605 23.74 -14.64 14.40
CA GLU A 605 23.64 -15.20 13.06
C GLU A 605 23.06 -16.61 13.08
N GLU A 606 23.58 -17.48 13.96
CA GLU A 606 23.07 -18.85 14.14
C GLU A 606 21.60 -18.85 14.58
N LEU A 607 21.22 -18.01 15.54
CA LEU A 607 19.81 -17.88 15.95
C LEU A 607 18.91 -17.53 14.76
N SER A 608 19.35 -16.60 13.90
CA SER A 608 18.62 -16.20 12.70
C SER A 608 18.45 -17.37 11.73
N ARG A 609 19.50 -18.18 11.57
CA ARG A 609 19.48 -19.39 10.74
C ARG A 609 18.58 -20.47 11.31
N GLU A 610 18.61 -20.72 12.61
CA GLU A 610 17.78 -21.74 13.25
C GLU A 610 16.28 -21.46 13.09
N PHE A 611 15.84 -20.22 13.25
CA PHE A 611 14.46 -19.83 12.91
C PHE A 611 14.13 -20.05 11.42
N TYR A 612 15.06 -19.66 10.54
CA TYR A 612 14.86 -19.80 9.11
C TYR A 612 14.73 -21.26 8.67
N LYS A 613 15.55 -22.16 9.22
CA LYS A 613 15.51 -23.61 8.92
C LYS A 613 14.15 -24.24 9.21
N ILE A 614 13.49 -23.81 10.28
CA ILE A 614 12.19 -24.34 10.70
C ILE A 614 11.00 -23.57 10.10
N ALA A 615 11.26 -22.62 9.19
CA ALA A 615 10.25 -21.73 8.62
C ALA A 615 9.35 -21.09 9.70
N CYS A 616 9.98 -20.60 10.76
CA CYS A 616 9.31 -19.83 11.80
C CYS A 616 10.03 -18.51 12.01
N SER A 617 9.34 -17.55 12.63
CA SER A 617 9.93 -16.28 12.98
C SER A 617 9.33 -15.75 14.27
N TYR A 618 10.02 -14.77 14.85
CA TYR A 618 9.44 -13.91 15.87
C TYR A 618 9.67 -12.45 15.51
N ARG A 619 8.79 -11.59 16.02
CA ARG A 619 8.87 -10.13 15.90
C ARG A 619 8.38 -9.50 17.19
N ILE A 620 8.94 -8.34 17.55
CA ILE A 620 8.48 -7.55 18.67
C ILE A 620 8.11 -6.17 18.17
N ASP A 621 6.92 -5.71 18.53
CA ASP A 621 6.44 -4.37 18.23
C ASP A 621 6.21 -3.60 19.53
N VAL A 622 6.95 -2.52 19.73
CA VAL A 622 6.82 -1.62 20.88
C VAL A 622 5.99 -0.42 20.49
N LYS A 623 4.76 -0.35 21.00
CA LYS A 623 3.87 0.81 20.87
C LYS A 623 4.03 1.73 22.08
N ASP A 624 3.26 2.80 22.11
CA ASP A 624 3.29 3.77 23.20
C ASP A 624 2.95 3.17 24.56
N GLU A 625 1.94 2.30 24.63
CA GLU A 625 1.37 1.77 25.87
C GLU A 625 1.37 0.23 25.92
N SER A 626 1.88 -0.44 24.88
CA SER A 626 1.87 -1.91 24.80
C SER A 626 3.06 -2.44 24.02
N THR A 627 3.51 -3.65 24.35
CA THR A 627 4.53 -4.37 23.60
C THR A 627 3.98 -5.73 23.18
N ILE A 628 4.11 -6.06 21.91
CA ILE A 628 3.58 -7.32 21.35
C ILE A 628 4.77 -8.13 20.85
N LEU A 629 5.05 -9.26 21.49
CA LEU A 629 5.96 -10.28 20.96
C LEU A 629 5.13 -11.33 20.20
N GLU A 630 5.36 -11.46 18.91
CA GLU A 630 4.69 -12.39 18.01
C GLU A 630 5.65 -13.53 17.63
N ILE A 631 5.12 -14.76 17.60
CA ILE A 631 5.78 -15.97 17.12
C ILE A 631 4.87 -16.61 16.08
N SER A 632 5.38 -16.90 14.88
CA SER A 632 4.59 -17.46 13.79
C SER A 632 5.39 -18.43 12.91
N GLY A 633 4.68 -19.31 12.21
CA GLY A 633 5.26 -20.25 11.27
C GLY A 633 4.43 -21.51 11.07
N LEU A 634 5.09 -22.59 10.65
CA LEU A 634 4.45 -23.90 10.48
C LEU A 634 4.15 -24.56 11.84
N GLN A 635 2.93 -25.06 12.02
CA GLN A 635 2.46 -25.64 13.28
C GLN A 635 3.30 -26.85 13.75
N GLU A 636 3.84 -27.63 12.82
CA GLU A 636 4.75 -28.75 13.12
C GLU A 636 6.06 -28.32 13.80
N ASN A 637 6.43 -27.04 13.68
CA ASN A 637 7.62 -26.47 14.30
C ASN A 637 7.31 -25.53 15.48
N PHE A 638 6.06 -25.53 15.97
CA PHE A 638 5.63 -24.68 17.09
C PHE A 638 6.52 -24.83 18.32
N ASP A 639 6.71 -26.05 18.83
CA ASP A 639 7.46 -26.30 20.07
C ASP A 639 8.91 -25.81 19.94
N LYS A 640 9.53 -26.04 18.77
CA LYS A 640 10.89 -25.58 18.47
C LYS A 640 10.98 -24.06 18.43
N ALA A 641 10.02 -23.41 17.78
CA ALA A 641 10.00 -21.96 17.64
C ALA A 641 9.82 -21.27 18.99
N VAL A 642 8.86 -21.73 19.80
CA VAL A 642 8.63 -21.19 21.15
C VAL A 642 9.85 -21.44 22.04
N ALA A 643 10.38 -22.66 22.06
CA ALA A 643 11.58 -22.98 22.85
C ALA A 643 12.78 -22.10 22.46
N LEU A 644 12.95 -21.79 21.17
CA LEU A 644 14.05 -20.92 20.71
C LEU A 644 13.84 -19.47 21.17
N VAL A 645 12.61 -18.94 21.12
CA VAL A 645 12.31 -17.61 21.67
C VAL A 645 12.56 -17.59 23.18
N GLU A 646 12.04 -18.56 23.93
CA GLU A 646 12.23 -18.64 25.39
C GLU A 646 13.72 -18.74 25.76
N HIS A 647 14.50 -19.52 24.99
CA HIS A 647 15.96 -19.62 25.14
C HIS A 647 16.65 -18.27 24.93
N ILE A 648 16.29 -17.52 23.88
CA ILE A 648 16.85 -16.19 23.62
C ILE A 648 16.59 -15.28 24.81
N PHE A 649 15.34 -15.18 25.24
CA PHE A 649 14.96 -14.27 26.32
C PHE A 649 15.56 -14.67 27.67
N ALA A 650 15.82 -15.94 27.92
CA ALA A 650 16.52 -16.37 29.14
C ALA A 650 18.04 -16.09 29.07
N ASN A 651 18.66 -16.32 27.91
CA ASN A 651 20.10 -16.53 27.80
C ASN A 651 20.84 -15.50 26.93
N VAL A 652 20.16 -14.43 26.49
CA VAL A 652 20.81 -13.38 25.70
C VAL A 652 22.00 -12.76 26.45
N VAL A 653 23.10 -12.53 25.75
CA VAL A 653 24.36 -11.99 26.31
C VAL A 653 24.71 -10.63 25.72
N VAL A 654 25.48 -9.84 26.47
CA VAL A 654 25.95 -8.51 26.06
C VAL A 654 26.88 -8.60 24.83
N ASN A 655 26.74 -7.63 23.91
CA ASN A 655 27.64 -7.39 22.80
C ASN A 655 27.92 -5.89 22.65
N GLU A 656 28.95 -5.39 23.34
CA GLU A 656 29.26 -3.95 23.40
C GLU A 656 29.58 -3.35 22.03
N LYS A 657 30.23 -4.13 21.14
CA LYS A 657 30.53 -3.68 19.77
C LYS A 657 29.24 -3.42 18.99
N ALA A 658 28.29 -4.35 19.04
CA ALA A 658 26.99 -4.17 18.37
C ALA A 658 26.20 -3.00 18.96
N LEU A 659 26.29 -2.77 20.28
CA LEU A 659 25.63 -1.62 20.90
C LEU A 659 26.27 -0.30 20.43
N ALA A 660 27.59 -0.22 20.34
CA ALA A 660 28.28 0.97 19.84
C ALA A 660 27.85 1.31 18.39
N GLU A 661 27.80 0.31 17.51
CA GLU A 661 27.33 0.49 16.13
C GLU A 661 25.83 0.83 16.07
N LEU A 662 25.01 0.26 16.96
CA LEU A 662 23.58 0.59 17.04
C LEU A 662 23.38 2.06 17.44
N LYS A 663 24.12 2.54 18.45
CA LYS A 663 24.09 3.95 18.86
C LYS A 663 24.46 4.88 17.71
N SER A 664 25.52 4.56 16.98
CA SER A 664 25.94 5.31 15.78
C SER A 664 24.85 5.30 14.70
N SER A 665 24.26 4.14 14.43
CA SER A 665 23.17 3.97 13.45
C SER A 665 21.91 4.74 13.84
N ILE A 666 21.57 4.79 15.14
CA ILE A 666 20.47 5.60 15.66
C ILE A 666 20.73 7.07 15.39
N LEU A 667 21.91 7.58 15.74
CA LEU A 667 22.28 8.99 15.53
C LEU A 667 22.27 9.36 14.03
N LYS A 668 22.77 8.48 13.16
CA LYS A 668 22.71 8.70 11.70
C LYS A 668 21.27 8.67 11.17
N THR A 669 20.45 7.72 11.64
CA THR A 669 19.03 7.63 11.24
C THR A 669 18.28 8.89 11.65
N ARG A 670 18.58 9.44 12.83
CA ARG A 670 18.02 10.71 13.32
C ARG A 670 18.32 11.88 12.39
N GLU A 671 19.56 11.98 11.91
CA GLU A 671 19.93 13.01 10.93
C GLU A 671 19.26 12.80 9.57
N ASN A 672 19.05 11.54 9.15
CA ASN A 672 18.31 11.26 7.92
C ASN A 672 16.80 11.56 8.08
N SER A 673 16.20 11.28 9.24
CA SER A 673 14.79 11.61 9.52
C SER A 673 14.49 13.11 9.43
N LYS A 674 15.48 13.96 9.74
CA LYS A 674 15.40 15.42 9.58
C LYS A 674 15.37 15.88 8.11
N LEU A 675 15.64 14.98 7.15
CA LEU A 675 15.57 15.23 5.71
C LEU A 675 14.30 14.65 5.08
N ASP A 676 13.47 13.91 5.81
CA ASP A 676 12.27 13.28 5.27
C ASP A 676 11.02 14.13 5.55
N LYS A 677 10.43 14.72 4.51
CA LYS A 677 9.26 15.61 4.62
C LYS A 677 8.10 15.00 5.40
N ARG A 678 7.85 13.69 5.22
CA ARG A 678 6.75 12.97 5.88
C ARG A 678 6.99 12.87 7.39
N THR A 679 8.22 12.53 7.79
CA THR A 679 8.60 12.43 9.20
C THR A 679 8.57 13.79 9.89
N ILE A 680 9.00 14.85 9.21
CA ILE A 680 8.88 16.23 9.69
C ILE A 680 7.41 16.59 9.93
N MET A 681 6.52 16.32 8.96
CA MET A 681 5.09 16.62 9.08
C MET A 681 4.41 15.83 10.22
N ASN A 682 4.81 14.58 10.47
CA ASN A 682 4.33 13.81 11.62
C ASN A 682 4.72 14.47 12.95
N GLY A 683 5.97 14.94 13.06
CA GLY A 683 6.44 15.64 14.24
C GLY A 683 5.76 16.98 14.44
N LEU A 684 5.55 17.74 13.36
CA LEU A 684 4.83 19.01 13.38
C LEU A 684 3.38 18.84 13.84
N THR A 685 2.70 17.79 13.34
CA THR A 685 1.36 17.39 13.79
C THR A 685 1.33 17.06 15.29
N SER A 686 2.30 16.26 15.78
CA SER A 686 2.37 15.94 17.22
C SER A 686 2.65 17.17 18.09
N TYR A 687 3.48 18.09 17.61
CA TYR A 687 3.73 19.38 18.26
C TYR A 687 2.47 20.26 18.28
N ALA A 688 1.67 20.26 17.21
CA ALA A 688 0.38 20.97 17.19
C ALA A 688 -0.63 20.38 18.19
N GLN A 689 -0.60 19.05 18.35
CA GLN A 689 -1.51 18.34 19.24
C GLN A 689 -1.18 18.51 20.72
N TYR A 690 0.09 18.44 21.10
CA TYR A 690 0.53 18.37 22.51
C TYR A 690 1.51 19.48 22.93
N GLY A 691 2.01 20.27 21.97
CA GLY A 691 3.02 21.29 22.20
C GLY A 691 4.43 20.73 22.26
N ARG A 692 5.30 21.42 23.00
CA ARG A 692 6.75 21.15 23.05
C ARG A 692 7.11 19.77 23.60
N LEU A 693 6.32 19.22 24.51
CA LEU A 693 6.52 17.87 25.05
C LEU A 693 5.40 16.98 24.54
N ASN A 694 5.72 16.00 23.71
CA ASN A 694 4.72 15.23 22.97
C ASN A 694 5.15 13.77 22.76
N PRO A 695 4.22 12.86 22.40
CA PRO A 695 4.56 11.46 22.16
C PRO A 695 5.61 11.23 21.06
N PHE A 696 5.66 12.09 20.03
CA PHE A 696 6.63 11.96 18.94
C PHE A 696 8.07 12.20 19.41
N ASN A 697 8.29 13.23 20.22
CA ASN A 697 9.59 13.56 20.80
C ASN A 697 9.85 12.89 22.17
N ASN A 698 9.01 11.93 22.57
CA ASN A 698 9.25 11.03 23.71
C ASN A 698 10.34 10.00 23.38
N VAL A 699 11.54 10.49 23.12
CA VAL A 699 12.72 9.72 22.79
C VAL A 699 13.83 10.07 23.76
N LEU A 700 14.90 9.27 23.74
CA LEU A 700 16.15 9.62 24.41
C LEU A 700 16.83 10.76 23.62
N SER A 701 17.40 11.73 24.31
CA SER A 701 18.32 12.72 23.72
C SER A 701 19.53 12.03 23.09
N ASN A 702 20.29 12.75 22.25
CA ASN A 702 21.50 12.19 21.64
C ASN A 702 22.54 11.78 22.69
N ASP A 703 22.64 12.50 23.82
CA ASP A 703 23.57 12.16 24.89
C ASP A 703 23.09 10.97 25.72
N GLU A 704 21.78 10.86 25.97
CA GLU A 704 21.21 9.64 26.56
C GLU A 704 21.45 8.41 25.65
N VAL A 705 21.31 8.53 24.32
CA VAL A 705 21.63 7.44 23.38
C VAL A 705 23.08 7.02 23.49
N LYS A 706 24.03 7.97 23.53
CA LYS A 706 25.47 7.67 23.69
C LYS A 706 25.75 6.92 25.00
N ASN A 707 25.00 7.24 26.05
CA ASN A 707 25.17 6.69 27.39
C ASN A 707 24.34 5.43 27.71
N ILE A 708 23.56 4.88 26.75
CA ILE A 708 22.86 3.60 26.94
C ILE A 708 23.85 2.50 27.33
N ARG A 709 23.53 1.68 28.33
CA ARG A 709 24.35 0.51 28.71
C ARG A 709 23.73 -0.78 28.19
N ALA A 710 24.56 -1.73 27.76
CA ALA A 710 24.07 -3.02 27.27
C ALA A 710 23.33 -3.79 28.37
N ASP A 711 23.83 -3.77 29.60
CA ASP A 711 23.20 -4.42 30.75
C ASP A 711 21.75 -4.00 30.97
N ASP A 712 21.46 -2.70 30.84
CA ASP A 712 20.11 -2.15 31.02
C ASP A 712 19.14 -2.69 29.95
N LEU A 713 19.60 -2.77 28.70
CA LEU A 713 18.81 -3.31 27.59
C LEU A 713 18.58 -4.81 27.74
N ILE A 714 19.62 -5.56 28.10
CA ILE A 714 19.56 -7.01 28.35
C ILE A 714 18.62 -7.31 29.52
N TYR A 715 18.69 -6.53 30.59
CA TYR A 715 17.80 -6.66 31.74
C TYR A 715 16.34 -6.53 31.31
N LEU A 716 16.00 -5.54 30.48
CA LEU A 716 14.63 -5.36 29.98
C LEU A 716 14.16 -6.55 29.12
N LEU A 717 15.03 -7.09 28.26
CA LEU A 717 14.71 -8.27 27.47
C LEU A 717 14.45 -9.47 28.38
N LYS A 718 15.38 -9.81 29.27
CA LYS A 718 15.27 -11.00 30.15
C LYS A 718 14.07 -10.96 31.09
N ASN A 719 13.65 -9.77 31.50
CA ASN A 719 12.56 -9.59 32.45
C ASN A 719 11.21 -9.27 31.79
N LEU A 720 11.10 -9.23 30.45
CA LEU A 720 9.86 -8.87 29.78
C LEU A 720 8.69 -9.79 30.19
N LYS A 721 8.94 -11.10 30.32
CA LYS A 721 7.96 -12.11 30.76
C LYS A 721 7.41 -11.89 32.18
N ASN A 722 8.09 -11.10 33.01
CA ASN A 722 7.67 -10.85 34.38
C ASN A 722 6.57 -9.80 34.47
N TYR A 723 6.32 -9.03 33.41
CA TYR A 723 5.23 -8.06 33.35
C TYR A 723 3.93 -8.71 32.92
N GLU A 724 2.80 -8.11 33.32
CA GLU A 724 1.47 -8.57 32.95
C GLU A 724 1.29 -8.62 31.43
N HIS A 725 0.81 -9.76 30.93
CA HIS A 725 0.53 -9.96 29.53
C HIS A 725 -0.58 -10.98 29.28
N VAL A 726 -1.20 -10.84 28.11
CA VAL A 726 -2.17 -11.80 27.56
C VAL A 726 -1.52 -12.61 26.45
N ILE A 727 -1.76 -13.92 26.44
CA ILE A 727 -1.31 -14.83 25.39
C ILE A 727 -2.44 -15.02 24.38
N THR A 728 -2.21 -14.71 23.11
CA THR A 728 -3.17 -15.04 22.03
C THR A 728 -2.62 -16.15 21.14
N TYR A 729 -3.48 -17.03 20.65
CA TYR A 729 -3.10 -18.08 19.71
C TYR A 729 -4.13 -18.26 18.60
N TYR A 730 -3.68 -18.09 17.36
CA TYR A 730 -4.39 -18.51 16.16
C TYR A 730 -3.64 -19.68 15.54
N GLY A 731 -4.22 -20.88 15.55
CA GLY A 731 -3.57 -22.05 14.98
C GLY A 731 -4.41 -23.32 15.07
N PRO A 732 -3.91 -24.46 14.53
CA PRO A 732 -4.71 -25.69 14.42
C PRO A 732 -5.06 -26.36 15.75
N LYS A 733 -4.29 -26.13 16.83
CA LYS A 733 -4.55 -26.72 18.14
C LYS A 733 -5.80 -26.09 18.79
N ASP A 734 -6.54 -26.87 19.57
CA ASP A 734 -7.56 -26.30 20.46
C ASP A 734 -6.91 -25.64 21.68
N ILE A 735 -7.71 -24.89 22.45
CA ILE A 735 -7.19 -24.13 23.60
C ILE A 735 -6.61 -25.04 24.68
N THR A 736 -7.14 -26.24 24.89
CA THR A 736 -6.67 -27.15 25.95
C THR A 736 -5.28 -27.68 25.61
N ALA A 737 -5.10 -28.16 24.37
CA ALA A 737 -3.80 -28.61 23.88
C ALA A 737 -2.78 -27.47 23.88
N PHE A 738 -3.13 -26.30 23.31
CA PHE A 738 -2.25 -25.14 23.28
C PHE A 738 -1.84 -24.67 24.68
N THR A 739 -2.80 -24.63 25.63
CA THR A 739 -2.54 -24.20 27.01
C THR A 739 -1.57 -25.15 27.72
N ALA A 740 -1.71 -26.46 27.50
CA ALA A 740 -0.78 -27.44 28.05
C ALA A 740 0.65 -27.24 27.52
N ASP A 741 0.80 -26.98 26.22
CA ASP A 741 2.12 -26.73 25.60
C ASP A 741 2.74 -25.44 26.15
N ILE A 742 1.98 -24.35 26.18
CA ILE A 742 2.51 -23.06 26.60
C ILE A 742 2.80 -23.00 28.09
N GLN A 743 2.09 -23.75 28.92
CA GLN A 743 2.40 -23.87 30.35
C GLN A 743 3.75 -24.55 30.60
N GLN A 744 4.17 -25.45 29.71
CA GLN A 744 5.50 -26.08 29.77
C GLN A 744 6.59 -25.16 29.22
N ALA A 745 6.29 -24.41 28.17
CA ALA A 745 7.29 -23.60 27.46
C ALA A 745 7.52 -22.22 28.10
N HIS A 746 6.48 -21.55 28.60
CA HIS A 746 6.54 -20.17 29.08
C HIS A 746 6.47 -20.09 30.60
N ALA A 747 7.63 -20.02 31.25
CA ALA A 747 7.73 -19.95 32.70
C ALA A 747 7.34 -18.56 33.23
N LEU A 748 6.22 -18.49 33.96
CA LEU A 748 5.67 -17.28 34.57
C LEU A 748 6.09 -17.09 36.03
N PRO A 749 6.19 -15.84 36.53
CA PRO A 749 6.39 -15.58 37.95
C PRO A 749 5.14 -15.92 38.76
N LYS A 750 5.27 -15.96 40.11
CA LYS A 750 4.12 -16.14 41.01
C LYS A 750 3.13 -14.96 40.95
N ALA A 751 3.64 -13.75 40.70
CA ALA A 751 2.86 -12.53 40.50
C ALA A 751 3.60 -11.65 39.49
N PHE A 752 2.85 -10.86 38.71
CA PHE A 752 3.44 -9.94 37.75
C PHE A 752 4.12 -8.75 38.43
N THR A 753 5.20 -8.28 37.81
CA THR A 753 5.91 -7.07 38.21
C THR A 753 5.07 -5.84 37.85
N PRO A 754 4.86 -4.89 38.76
CA PRO A 754 4.19 -3.63 38.44
C PRO A 754 4.93 -2.86 37.34
N VAL A 755 4.19 -2.34 36.37
CA VAL A 755 4.74 -1.50 35.29
C VAL A 755 4.91 -0.06 35.79
N ALA A 756 6.00 0.61 35.40
CA ALA A 756 6.18 2.03 35.68
C ALA A 756 5.03 2.86 35.06
N PRO A 757 4.58 3.95 35.71
CA PRO A 757 3.56 4.83 35.15
C PRO A 757 3.94 5.33 33.74
N ALA A 758 2.97 5.36 32.83
CA ALA A 758 3.17 5.91 31.50
C ALA A 758 3.26 7.44 31.54
N ASN A 759 4.16 8.02 30.75
CA ASN A 759 4.22 9.47 30.52
C ASN A 759 2.87 9.98 29.96
N VAL A 760 2.33 11.01 30.60
CA VAL A 760 1.09 11.68 30.19
C VAL A 760 1.45 13.01 29.52
N TYR A 761 0.77 13.33 28.41
CA TYR A 761 1.00 14.55 27.65
C TYR A 761 -0.26 15.41 27.67
N THR A 762 -0.06 16.72 27.83
CA THR A 762 -1.15 17.69 27.84
C THR A 762 -1.50 18.07 26.40
N TYR A 763 -2.78 17.98 26.05
CA TYR A 763 -3.25 18.47 24.75
C TYR A 763 -3.15 20.01 24.71
N SER A 764 -2.67 20.53 23.59
CA SER A 764 -2.71 21.96 23.30
C SER A 764 -4.14 22.43 23.10
N ILE A 765 -4.41 23.68 23.48
CA ILE A 765 -5.68 24.35 23.23
C ILE A 765 -5.50 25.30 22.06
N GLN A 766 -6.34 25.17 21.03
CA GLN A 766 -6.45 26.13 19.96
C GLN A 766 -7.53 27.15 20.34
N ASP A 767 -7.09 28.29 20.87
CA ASP A 767 -7.90 29.46 21.28
C ASP A 767 -7.84 30.62 20.26
N SER A 768 -6.87 30.56 19.35
CA SER A 768 -6.56 31.56 18.33
C SER A 768 -5.92 30.86 17.13
N ASN A 769 -6.12 31.44 15.93
CA ASN A 769 -5.42 30.96 14.75
C ASN A 769 -3.93 31.23 14.85
N ARG A 770 -3.11 30.23 14.50
CA ARG A 770 -1.65 30.32 14.51
C ARG A 770 -1.06 29.47 13.41
N VAL A 771 0.11 29.86 12.93
CA VAL A 771 0.84 29.16 11.88
C VAL A 771 2.14 28.61 12.47
N TYR A 772 2.37 27.32 12.33
CA TYR A 772 3.67 26.69 12.55
C TYR A 772 4.31 26.38 11.21
N PHE A 773 5.46 27.01 10.96
CA PHE A 773 6.18 26.91 9.69
C PHE A 773 7.50 26.14 9.87
N ILE A 774 7.81 25.27 8.91
CA ILE A 774 9.12 24.64 8.76
C ILE A 774 9.59 24.83 7.33
N ASN A 775 10.81 25.36 7.18
CA ASN A 775 11.45 25.47 5.86
C ASN A 775 11.90 24.09 5.37
N TYR A 776 11.55 23.74 4.14
CA TYR A 776 12.00 22.55 3.44
C TYR A 776 12.19 22.87 1.96
N ASP A 777 13.32 22.47 1.37
CA ASP A 777 13.62 22.75 -0.04
C ASP A 777 12.78 21.86 -0.96
N MET A 778 11.64 22.38 -1.41
CA MET A 778 10.69 21.70 -2.28
C MET A 778 9.88 22.69 -3.12
N VAL A 779 9.21 22.15 -4.14
CA VAL A 779 8.39 22.91 -5.08
C VAL A 779 6.98 23.15 -4.55
N GLN A 780 6.43 22.15 -3.88
CA GLN A 780 5.10 22.18 -3.29
C GLN A 780 5.09 22.89 -1.92
N SER A 781 3.88 23.19 -1.46
CA SER A 781 3.58 23.51 -0.07
C SER A 781 2.65 22.45 0.49
N GLU A 782 3.03 21.87 1.63
CA GLU A 782 2.22 20.93 2.38
C GLU A 782 1.52 21.70 3.51
N ILE A 783 0.18 21.75 3.47
CA ILE A 783 -0.62 22.57 4.40
C ILE A 783 -1.55 21.63 5.18
N CYS A 784 -1.51 21.70 6.50
CA CYS A 784 -2.38 20.92 7.37
C CYS A 784 -3.05 21.82 8.43
N TRP A 785 -4.35 21.60 8.65
CA TRP A 785 -5.12 22.24 9.70
C TRP A 785 -5.26 21.28 10.86
N TRP A 786 -4.90 21.73 12.06
CA TRP A 786 -5.00 20.93 13.27
C TRP A 786 -5.84 21.61 14.35
N ARG A 787 -6.74 20.83 14.97
CA ARG A 787 -7.48 21.25 16.17
C ARG A 787 -7.82 20.06 17.08
N ASN A 788 -7.64 20.22 18.39
CA ASN A 788 -8.18 19.30 19.40
C ASN A 788 -9.62 19.69 19.77
N THR A 789 -10.53 18.72 19.87
CA THR A 789 -11.99 18.98 19.90
C THR A 789 -12.74 18.41 21.12
N GLY A 790 -12.00 17.93 22.13
CA GLY A 790 -12.53 17.40 23.39
C GLY A 790 -12.37 15.89 23.52
N LEU A 791 -12.77 15.32 24.66
CA LEU A 791 -12.62 13.87 24.93
C LEU A 791 -13.50 13.01 24.01
N TYR A 792 -13.07 11.77 23.82
CA TYR A 792 -13.88 10.76 23.14
C TYR A 792 -15.25 10.61 23.80
N ASN A 793 -16.28 10.54 22.95
CA ASN A 793 -17.64 10.26 23.36
C ASN A 793 -18.20 9.15 22.46
N LYS A 794 -18.63 8.05 23.09
CA LYS A 794 -19.23 6.90 22.39
C LYS A 794 -20.45 7.29 21.56
N ALA A 795 -21.25 8.25 22.03
CA ALA A 795 -22.45 8.69 21.32
C ALA A 795 -22.15 9.39 19.99
N ASP A 796 -20.93 9.90 19.79
CA ASP A 796 -20.55 10.64 18.59
C ASP A 796 -19.96 9.72 17.50
N GLU A 797 -19.61 8.46 17.81
CA GLU A 797 -18.87 7.58 16.88
C GLU A 797 -19.56 7.42 15.52
N THR A 798 -20.88 7.19 15.53
CA THR A 798 -21.64 7.00 14.31
C THR A 798 -21.76 8.30 13.53
N THR A 799 -22.00 9.42 14.21
CA THR A 799 -22.05 10.76 13.61
C THR A 799 -20.72 11.13 12.97
N ILE A 800 -19.60 10.90 13.66
CA ILE A 800 -18.24 11.12 13.16
C ILE A 800 -17.99 10.28 11.91
N LYS A 801 -18.37 8.99 11.93
CA LYS A 801 -18.18 8.11 10.77
C LYS A 801 -18.94 8.61 9.54
N VAL A 802 -20.20 9.02 9.70
CA VAL A 802 -21.01 9.59 8.61
C VAL A 802 -20.43 10.92 8.15
N PHE A 803 -20.06 11.80 9.09
CA PHE A 803 -19.44 13.10 8.81
C PHE A 803 -18.16 12.95 8.00
N ASN A 804 -17.22 12.09 8.39
CA ASN A 804 -15.96 11.91 7.66
C ASN A 804 -16.17 11.40 6.23
N ASN A 805 -17.08 10.43 6.04
CA ASN A 805 -17.37 9.89 4.69
C ASN A 805 -18.13 10.88 3.81
N TYR A 806 -18.87 11.82 4.40
CA TYR A 806 -19.57 12.88 3.67
C TYR A 806 -18.65 14.07 3.36
N PHE A 807 -17.94 14.56 4.37
CA PHE A 807 -17.24 15.83 4.31
C PHE A 807 -15.85 15.70 3.69
N GLY A 808 -15.02 14.76 4.15
CA GLY A 808 -13.58 14.87 3.93
C GLY A 808 -12.81 13.60 3.50
N MET A 809 -13.43 12.42 3.46
CA MET A 809 -12.77 11.17 3.04
C MET A 809 -13.28 10.63 1.70
N GLY A 810 -12.36 10.34 0.78
CA GLY A 810 -12.65 9.74 -0.52
C GLY A 810 -12.99 10.74 -1.63
N MET A 811 -12.99 10.27 -2.88
CA MET A 811 -13.16 11.12 -4.08
C MET A 811 -14.58 11.73 -4.22
N SER A 812 -15.55 11.18 -3.50
CA SER A 812 -16.92 11.68 -3.43
C SER A 812 -17.17 12.61 -2.24
N SER A 813 -16.17 12.89 -1.41
CA SER A 813 -16.32 13.84 -0.30
C SER A 813 -16.48 15.28 -0.79
N ILE A 814 -17.09 16.14 0.03
CA ILE A 814 -17.23 17.57 -0.29
C ILE A 814 -15.88 18.24 -0.49
N VAL A 815 -14.91 17.95 0.37
CA VAL A 815 -13.54 18.49 0.30
C VAL A 815 -12.88 18.13 -1.02
N PHE A 816 -12.88 16.86 -1.40
CA PHE A 816 -12.29 16.43 -2.65
C PHE A 816 -12.97 17.06 -3.87
N GLN A 817 -14.30 17.03 -3.93
CA GLN A 817 -15.04 17.61 -5.06
C GLN A 817 -14.85 19.12 -5.20
N THR A 818 -14.63 19.82 -4.09
CA THR A 818 -14.48 21.29 -4.11
C THR A 818 -13.04 21.68 -4.41
N ILE A 819 -12.07 21.16 -3.63
CA ILE A 819 -10.67 21.59 -3.69
C ILE A 819 -9.98 21.00 -4.92
N ARG A 820 -10.18 19.71 -5.21
CA ARG A 820 -9.51 19.02 -6.33
C ARG A 820 -10.31 19.14 -7.63
N GLU A 821 -11.58 18.74 -7.65
CA GLU A 821 -12.32 18.63 -8.93
C GLU A 821 -12.80 19.98 -9.47
N SER A 822 -13.33 20.85 -8.61
CA SER A 822 -13.90 22.12 -9.05
C SER A 822 -12.87 23.24 -9.17
N LYS A 823 -12.01 23.40 -8.15
CA LYS A 823 -11.03 24.49 -8.07
C LYS A 823 -9.62 24.11 -8.55
N SER A 824 -9.34 22.82 -8.79
CA SER A 824 -8.01 22.33 -9.23
C SER A 824 -6.84 22.83 -8.36
N LEU A 825 -7.05 22.93 -7.05
CA LEU A 825 -6.06 23.48 -6.13
C LEU A 825 -5.06 22.42 -5.64
N ALA A 826 -5.38 21.13 -5.74
CA ALA A 826 -4.59 20.08 -5.11
C ALA A 826 -4.67 18.76 -5.85
N TYR A 827 -3.56 18.00 -5.85
CA TYR A 827 -3.60 16.58 -6.18
C TYR A 827 -4.12 15.75 -5.01
N LEU A 828 -3.63 16.01 -3.79
CA LEU A 828 -4.09 15.33 -2.58
C LEU A 828 -4.72 16.32 -1.62
N THR A 829 -5.96 16.04 -1.22
CA THR A 829 -6.70 16.80 -0.21
C THR A 829 -7.65 15.88 0.54
N TYR A 830 -7.82 16.12 1.84
CA TYR A 830 -8.77 15.41 2.67
C TYR A 830 -9.08 16.21 3.95
N ALA A 831 -10.13 15.81 4.64
CA ALA A 831 -10.40 16.24 6.01
C ALA A 831 -10.96 15.07 6.84
N SER A 832 -10.58 14.99 8.10
CA SER A 832 -10.95 13.89 9.00
C SER A 832 -11.14 14.42 10.42
N TYR A 833 -12.26 14.04 11.03
CA TYR A 833 -12.43 14.11 12.47
C TYR A 833 -12.04 12.76 13.09
N ASP A 834 -10.93 12.72 13.80
CA ASP A 834 -10.32 11.50 14.31
C ASP A 834 -10.72 11.22 15.75
N SER A 835 -11.27 10.03 16.00
CA SER A 835 -11.56 9.52 17.34
C SER A 835 -10.36 8.73 17.87
N PRO A 836 -9.97 8.90 19.13
CA PRO A 836 -8.87 8.15 19.72
C PRO A 836 -9.28 6.71 20.07
N ASP A 837 -8.30 5.89 20.47
CA ASP A 837 -8.50 4.48 20.83
C ASP A 837 -8.97 4.25 22.27
N ARG A 838 -9.24 5.32 23.04
CA ARG A 838 -9.63 5.27 24.46
C ARG A 838 -10.52 6.45 24.88
N PRO A 839 -11.39 6.28 25.90
CA PRO A 839 -12.28 7.34 26.38
C PRO A 839 -11.59 8.55 27.02
N ASP A 840 -10.40 8.37 27.56
CA ASP A 840 -9.62 9.40 28.28
C ASP A 840 -8.73 10.25 27.35
N LYS A 841 -8.79 10.03 26.03
CA LYS A 841 -8.03 10.79 25.02
C LYS A 841 -8.93 11.76 24.26
N GLN A 842 -8.33 12.80 23.67
CA GLN A 842 -9.08 13.78 22.88
C GLN A 842 -9.24 13.35 21.43
N CYS A 843 -10.39 13.71 20.85
CA CYS A 843 -10.61 13.75 19.42
C CYS A 843 -9.88 14.95 18.79
N SER A 844 -9.67 14.88 17.48
CA SER A 844 -9.04 15.96 16.71
C SER A 844 -9.69 16.14 15.35
N MET A 845 -9.59 17.35 14.81
CA MET A 845 -9.85 17.65 13.42
C MET A 845 -8.53 17.86 12.69
N THR A 846 -8.37 17.13 11.58
CA THR A 846 -7.26 17.28 10.63
C THR A 846 -7.82 17.60 9.26
N ALA A 847 -7.32 18.64 8.59
CA ALA A 847 -7.52 18.82 7.16
C ALA A 847 -6.17 19.00 6.47
N TYR A 848 -6.08 18.66 5.18
CA TYR A 848 -4.83 18.69 4.45
C TYR A 848 -5.02 19.09 2.99
N VAL A 849 -4.07 19.87 2.48
CA VAL A 849 -3.91 20.24 1.08
C VAL A 849 -2.43 20.22 0.71
N GLY A 850 -2.06 19.39 -0.27
CA GLY A 850 -0.79 19.48 -0.97
C GLY A 850 -0.96 20.24 -2.29
N THR A 851 -0.25 21.35 -2.45
CA THR A 851 -0.42 22.27 -3.60
C THR A 851 0.90 22.94 -4.00
N GLN A 852 0.90 23.72 -5.08
CA GLN A 852 2.03 24.57 -5.44
C GLN A 852 2.11 25.77 -4.50
N ALA A 853 3.33 26.26 -4.25
CA ALA A 853 3.55 27.32 -3.27
C ALA A 853 2.83 28.63 -3.59
N ASP A 854 2.69 28.99 -4.87
CA ASP A 854 1.95 30.15 -5.35
C ASP A 854 0.42 30.05 -5.14
N LYS A 855 -0.12 28.83 -5.18
CA LYS A 855 -1.54 28.54 -4.90
C LYS A 855 -1.86 28.38 -3.40
N MET A 856 -0.87 28.50 -2.50
CA MET A 856 -1.04 28.27 -1.05
C MET A 856 -2.19 29.11 -0.45
N ASN A 857 -2.26 30.39 -0.78
CA ASN A 857 -3.26 31.30 -0.21
C ASN A 857 -4.70 30.93 -0.63
N GLU A 858 -4.88 30.54 -1.91
CA GLU A 858 -6.15 30.11 -2.46
C GLU A 858 -6.58 28.75 -1.89
N ALA A 859 -5.64 27.82 -1.78
CA ALA A 859 -5.84 26.53 -1.12
C ALA A 859 -6.28 26.68 0.33
N ILE A 860 -5.64 27.60 1.08
CA ILE A 860 -6.00 27.83 2.47
C ILE A 860 -7.42 28.39 2.57
N SER A 861 -7.70 29.43 1.79
CA SER A 861 -9.01 30.08 1.77
C SER A 861 -10.13 29.10 1.38
N GLY A 862 -9.87 28.22 0.41
CA GLY A 862 -10.82 27.22 -0.04
C GLY A 862 -11.14 26.15 1.02
N MET A 863 -10.14 25.71 1.79
CA MET A 863 -10.37 24.77 2.89
C MET A 863 -11.03 25.45 4.09
N ASP A 864 -10.64 26.69 4.43
CA ASP A 864 -11.26 27.46 5.52
C ASP A 864 -12.75 27.69 5.29
N GLU A 865 -13.16 27.97 4.04
CA GLU A 865 -14.56 28.05 3.64
C GLU A 865 -15.33 26.77 4.03
N LEU A 866 -14.76 25.61 3.71
CA LEU A 866 -15.38 24.30 3.99
C LEU A 866 -15.37 23.94 5.47
N LEU A 867 -14.32 24.29 6.20
CA LEU A 867 -14.22 24.07 7.65
C LEU A 867 -15.19 24.96 8.44
N ASN A 868 -15.61 26.10 7.86
CA ASN A 868 -16.57 27.02 8.47
C ASN A 868 -18.01 26.76 8.04
N VAL A 869 -18.22 26.23 6.82
CA VAL A 869 -19.55 25.98 6.26
C VAL A 869 -19.62 24.56 5.71
N LEU A 870 -20.47 23.72 6.30
CA LEU A 870 -20.77 22.39 5.76
C LEU A 870 -21.81 22.51 4.63
N PRO A 871 -21.44 22.34 3.35
CA PRO A 871 -22.39 22.47 2.25
C PRO A 871 -23.42 21.34 2.29
N LYS A 872 -24.71 21.66 2.12
CA LYS A 872 -25.79 20.67 2.06
C LYS A 872 -25.87 20.03 0.66
N ARG A 873 -25.80 18.70 0.61
CA ARG A 873 -25.92 17.86 -0.59
C ARG A 873 -26.64 16.54 -0.24
N GLU A 874 -27.98 16.58 -0.20
CA GLU A 874 -28.82 15.47 0.31
C GLU A 874 -28.50 14.12 -0.35
N LYS A 875 -28.40 14.08 -1.69
CA LYS A 875 -28.09 12.83 -2.41
C LYS A 875 -26.74 12.22 -2.03
N ILE A 876 -25.71 13.05 -1.82
CA ILE A 876 -24.39 12.58 -1.41
C ILE A 876 -24.48 12.03 0.02
N PHE A 877 -25.21 12.71 0.91
CA PHE A 877 -25.42 12.26 2.27
C PHE A 877 -26.13 10.90 2.34
N ASP A 878 -27.19 10.71 1.55
CA ASP A 878 -27.93 9.46 1.49
C ASP A 878 -27.08 8.32 0.92
N ALA A 879 -26.31 8.57 -0.15
CA ALA A 879 -25.38 7.61 -0.72
C ALA A 879 -24.29 7.17 0.27
N VAL A 880 -23.75 8.10 1.06
CA VAL A 880 -22.77 7.79 2.13
C VAL A 880 -23.39 6.86 3.18
N LYS A 881 -24.61 7.14 3.63
CA LYS A 881 -25.29 6.27 4.61
C LYS A 881 -25.54 4.88 4.05
N ALA A 882 -26.03 4.78 2.82
CA ALA A 882 -26.26 3.50 2.14
C ALA A 882 -24.96 2.70 2.01
N SER A 883 -23.88 3.36 1.59
CA SER A 883 -22.54 2.77 1.45
C SER A 883 -22.00 2.24 2.78
N LEU A 884 -22.13 3.01 3.87
CA LEU A 884 -21.71 2.57 5.21
C LEU A 884 -22.51 1.36 5.70
N LEU A 885 -23.84 1.35 5.49
CA LEU A 885 -24.67 0.20 5.84
C LEU A 885 -24.27 -1.04 5.03
N SER A 886 -24.07 -0.89 3.73
CA SER A 886 -23.62 -1.96 2.83
C SER A 886 -22.26 -2.52 3.27
N SER A 887 -21.33 -1.65 3.65
CA SER A 887 -20.01 -2.02 4.19
C SER A 887 -20.13 -2.90 5.45
N TYR A 888 -20.98 -2.54 6.42
CA TYR A 888 -21.21 -3.39 7.59
C TYR A 888 -21.93 -4.72 7.27
N GLN A 889 -22.75 -4.73 6.23
CA GLN A 889 -23.42 -5.94 5.75
C GLN A 889 -22.44 -6.91 5.10
N SER A 890 -21.47 -6.41 4.33
CA SER A 890 -20.52 -7.25 3.58
C SER A 890 -19.25 -7.60 4.37
N TRP A 891 -18.75 -6.69 5.20
CA TRP A 891 -17.48 -6.86 5.92
C TRP A 891 -17.53 -8.04 6.89
N ARG A 892 -16.49 -8.89 6.88
CA ARG A 892 -16.26 -9.95 7.88
C ARG A 892 -14.91 -9.73 8.56
N ILE A 893 -14.86 -9.99 9.86
CA ILE A 893 -13.61 -10.05 10.63
C ILE A 893 -13.29 -11.54 10.79
N LEU A 894 -12.11 -11.95 10.32
CA LEU A 894 -11.73 -13.36 10.19
C LEU A 894 -10.41 -13.62 10.93
N ASN A 895 -10.08 -14.89 11.17
CA ASN A 895 -8.78 -15.33 11.65
C ASN A 895 -8.33 -14.61 12.94
N ASP A 896 -7.07 -14.19 13.01
CA ASP A 896 -6.47 -13.51 14.17
C ASP A 896 -6.90 -12.04 14.32
N GLU A 897 -7.54 -11.44 13.31
CA GLU A 897 -8.09 -10.08 13.41
C GLU A 897 -9.20 -9.97 14.47
N ILE A 898 -9.83 -11.10 14.82
CA ILE A 898 -10.81 -11.22 15.91
C ILE A 898 -10.21 -10.72 17.23
N PHE A 899 -8.94 -11.05 17.52
CA PHE A 899 -8.26 -10.58 18.73
C PHE A 899 -8.08 -9.07 18.71
N LYS A 900 -7.64 -8.51 17.57
CA LYS A 900 -7.45 -7.06 17.44
C LYS A 900 -8.76 -6.33 17.73
N ARG A 901 -9.86 -6.78 17.13
CA ARG A 901 -11.18 -6.18 17.33
C ARG A 901 -11.65 -6.30 18.79
N TYR A 902 -11.45 -7.46 19.42
CA TYR A 902 -11.76 -7.68 20.85
C TYR A 902 -11.01 -6.69 21.75
N PHE A 903 -9.70 -6.52 21.58
CA PHE A 903 -8.91 -5.58 22.40
C PHE A 903 -9.26 -4.13 22.11
N ASP A 904 -9.52 -3.76 20.86
CA ASP A 904 -9.93 -2.39 20.50
C ASP A 904 -11.30 -2.06 21.14
N ASP A 905 -12.25 -3.00 21.13
CA ASP A 905 -13.56 -2.82 21.80
C ASP A 905 -13.40 -2.69 23.31
N LYS A 906 -12.62 -3.58 23.93
CA LYS A 906 -12.35 -3.57 25.38
C LYS A 906 -11.74 -2.24 25.84
N LYS A 907 -10.80 -1.68 25.05
CA LYS A 907 -10.19 -0.36 25.33
C LYS A 907 -11.18 0.79 25.33
N LEU A 908 -12.20 0.73 24.47
CA LEU A 908 -13.26 1.74 24.36
C LEU A 908 -14.44 1.49 25.31
N GLY A 909 -14.36 0.45 26.16
CA GLY A 909 -15.40 0.12 27.14
C GLY A 909 -16.52 -0.77 26.60
N TYR A 910 -16.34 -1.40 25.44
CA TYR A 910 -17.29 -2.38 24.90
C TYR A 910 -16.95 -3.81 25.34
N ASN A 911 -17.98 -4.59 25.67
CA ASN A 911 -17.89 -6.04 25.90
C ASN A 911 -18.53 -6.88 24.78
N TYR A 912 -18.96 -6.23 23.70
CA TYR A 912 -19.49 -6.80 22.47
C TYR A 912 -18.90 -6.08 21.25
N ASP A 913 -19.20 -6.55 20.04
CA ASP A 913 -18.74 -5.93 18.79
C ASP A 913 -19.40 -4.56 18.57
N SER A 914 -18.67 -3.46 18.77
CA SER A 914 -19.19 -2.08 18.62
C SER A 914 -19.74 -1.76 17.23
N ARG A 915 -19.42 -2.57 16.22
CA ARG A 915 -20.01 -2.42 14.88
C ARG A 915 -21.53 -2.61 14.88
N MET A 916 -22.08 -3.34 15.86
CA MET A 916 -23.51 -3.53 16.04
C MET A 916 -24.23 -2.19 16.29
N ASP A 917 -23.69 -1.37 17.19
CA ASP A 917 -24.25 -0.06 17.54
C ASP A 917 -24.24 0.85 16.33
N ARG A 918 -23.07 0.99 15.69
CA ARG A 918 -22.88 1.83 14.51
C ARG A 918 -23.82 1.43 13.37
N TYR A 919 -23.93 0.13 13.08
CA TYR A 919 -24.84 -0.35 12.05
C TYR A 919 -26.31 -0.01 12.34
N LYS A 920 -26.74 -0.09 13.61
CA LYS A 920 -28.09 0.27 14.02
C LYS A 920 -28.32 1.78 13.90
N GLU A 921 -27.38 2.58 14.38
CA GLU A 921 -27.48 4.04 14.53
C GLU A 921 -27.34 4.80 13.22
N ILE A 922 -26.63 4.29 12.21
CA ILE A 922 -26.46 5.00 10.92
C ILE A 922 -27.81 5.43 10.35
N ARG A 923 -28.87 4.60 10.49
CA ARG A 923 -30.20 4.89 9.95
C ARG A 923 -30.81 6.16 10.52
N SER A 924 -30.58 6.46 11.79
CA SER A 924 -31.11 7.64 12.48
C SER A 924 -30.28 8.91 12.28
N VAL A 925 -29.04 8.82 11.79
CA VAL A 925 -28.24 10.02 11.51
C VAL A 925 -28.88 10.81 10.36
N THR A 926 -29.15 12.10 10.59
CA THR A 926 -29.68 13.02 9.57
C THR A 926 -28.60 14.01 9.12
N PHE A 927 -28.82 14.72 8.01
CA PHE A 927 -27.92 15.80 7.63
C PHE A 927 -27.80 16.85 8.74
N GLU A 928 -28.91 17.17 9.43
CA GLU A 928 -28.87 18.14 10.53
C GLU A 928 -28.06 17.61 11.72
N THR A 929 -28.01 16.30 11.96
CA THR A 929 -27.14 15.69 12.98
C THR A 929 -25.66 15.99 12.70
N ILE A 930 -25.19 15.76 11.47
CA ILE A 930 -23.78 16.03 11.11
C ILE A 930 -23.50 17.53 10.97
N ASN A 931 -24.50 18.34 10.59
CA ASN A 931 -24.39 19.79 10.49
C ASN A 931 -24.29 20.43 11.88
N ALA A 932 -25.11 19.98 12.83
CA ALA A 932 -25.01 20.40 14.23
C ALA A 932 -23.65 20.03 14.82
N PHE A 933 -23.19 18.80 14.59
CA PHE A 933 -21.84 18.35 14.97
C PHE A 933 -20.75 19.26 14.38
N HIS A 934 -20.81 19.57 13.07
CA HIS A 934 -19.88 20.47 12.42
C HIS A 934 -19.88 21.88 13.03
N ARG A 935 -21.07 22.48 13.24
CA ARG A 935 -21.20 23.81 13.86
C ARG A 935 -20.65 23.85 15.28
N GLU A 936 -20.90 22.80 16.06
CA GLU A 936 -20.46 22.72 17.44
C GLU A 936 -18.94 22.55 17.54
N LYS A 937 -18.38 21.59 16.78
CA LYS A 937 -16.99 21.15 16.93
C LYS A 937 -16.00 21.95 16.08
N LEU A 938 -16.41 22.44 14.90
CA LEU A 938 -15.48 22.87 13.83
C LEU A 938 -15.73 24.30 13.33
N ALA A 939 -16.98 24.67 13.04
CA ALA A 939 -17.28 25.92 12.36
C ALA A 939 -16.88 27.15 13.18
N ASN A 940 -16.21 28.11 12.53
CA ASN A 940 -15.73 29.35 13.14
C ASN A 940 -14.86 29.12 14.38
N LYS A 941 -14.18 27.97 14.43
CA LYS A 941 -13.22 27.65 15.49
C LYS A 941 -11.79 27.92 15.02
N PRO A 942 -10.88 28.28 15.93
CA PRO A 942 -9.50 28.50 15.56
C PRO A 942 -8.73 27.20 15.29
N TYR A 943 -7.79 27.25 14.35
CA TYR A 943 -6.92 26.15 13.94
C TYR A 943 -5.44 26.51 14.08
N THR A 944 -4.62 25.48 14.27
CA THR A 944 -3.17 25.57 14.05
C THR A 944 -2.89 25.14 12.62
N TYR A 945 -2.39 26.05 11.79
CA TYR A 945 -1.98 25.79 10.41
C TYR A 945 -0.53 25.30 10.43
N LEU A 946 -0.28 24.14 9.86
CA LEU A 946 1.03 23.50 9.77
C LEU A 946 1.49 23.62 8.33
N ILE A 947 2.54 24.39 8.08
CA ILE A 947 3.05 24.69 6.74
C ILE A 947 4.48 24.18 6.62
N LEU A 948 4.68 23.24 5.70
CA LEU A 948 6.01 22.75 5.28
C LEU A 948 6.21 23.14 3.81
N ALA A 949 7.10 24.08 3.56
CA ALA A 949 7.37 24.64 2.23
C ALA A 949 8.75 25.29 2.18
N SER A 950 9.21 25.66 0.99
CA SER A 950 10.42 26.46 0.82
C SER A 950 10.15 27.93 1.16
N ASP A 951 10.99 28.51 2.03
CA ASP A 951 10.98 29.95 2.33
C ASP A 951 11.36 30.85 1.13
N LYS A 952 11.88 30.25 0.04
CA LYS A 952 12.07 30.91 -1.25
C LYS A 952 10.76 31.13 -2.01
N ASN A 953 9.73 30.32 -1.72
CA ASN A 953 8.47 30.30 -2.47
C ASN A 953 7.27 30.76 -1.65
N VAL A 954 7.39 30.82 -0.32
CA VAL A 954 6.32 31.25 0.61
C VAL A 954 6.85 32.35 1.52
N THR A 955 6.12 33.47 1.63
CA THR A 955 6.54 34.61 2.43
C THR A 955 5.95 34.59 3.84
N GLN A 956 6.64 35.21 4.80
CA GLN A 956 6.12 35.39 6.16
C GLN A 956 4.87 36.28 6.18
N GLU A 957 4.78 37.27 5.29
CA GLU A 957 3.61 38.14 5.14
C GLU A 957 2.37 37.35 4.72
N ASP A 958 2.52 36.44 3.75
CA ASP A 958 1.42 35.56 3.32
C ASP A 958 0.95 34.67 4.45
N MET A 959 1.87 34.05 5.19
CA MET A 959 1.51 33.20 6.33
C MET A 959 0.84 33.99 7.46
N ALA A 960 1.25 35.23 7.70
CA ALA A 960 0.69 36.06 8.76
C ALA A 960 -0.79 36.40 8.56
N LYS A 961 -1.32 36.28 7.33
CA LYS A 961 -2.75 36.43 7.02
C LYS A 961 -3.62 35.39 7.72
N PHE A 962 -3.06 34.23 8.06
CA PHE A 962 -3.80 33.10 8.63
C PHE A 962 -3.66 32.98 10.15
N GLY A 963 -2.74 33.72 10.77
CA GLY A 963 -2.53 33.72 12.22
C GLY A 963 -1.11 34.11 12.61
N SER A 964 -0.84 34.07 13.92
CA SER A 964 0.52 34.32 14.43
C SER A 964 1.50 33.26 13.94
N VAL A 965 2.57 33.68 13.25
CA VAL A 965 3.55 32.77 12.65
C VAL A 965 4.67 32.45 13.65
N LYS A 966 4.92 31.15 13.87
CA LYS A 966 6.09 30.63 14.55
C LYS A 966 6.85 29.68 13.63
N THR A 967 8.05 30.07 13.22
CA THR A 967 8.99 29.17 12.55
C THR A 967 9.58 28.22 13.59
N LEU A 968 9.41 26.92 13.39
CA LEU A 968 9.93 25.88 14.28
C LEU A 968 11.25 25.33 13.74
N THR A 969 12.18 25.05 14.65
CA THR A 969 13.40 24.34 14.33
C THR A 969 13.15 22.83 14.32
N LEU A 970 13.92 22.08 13.52
CA LEU A 970 13.85 20.61 13.54
C LEU A 970 14.16 20.06 14.94
N LYS A 971 15.02 20.72 15.72
CA LYS A 971 15.31 20.32 17.12
C LYS A 971 14.07 20.42 18.02
N GLU A 972 13.23 21.45 17.86
CA GLU A 972 11.97 21.57 18.62
C GLU A 972 10.98 20.45 18.28
N ILE A 973 10.96 20.00 17.03
CA ILE A 973 10.05 18.95 16.55
C ILE A 973 10.53 17.56 16.98
N PHE A 974 11.79 17.25 16.73
CA PHE A 974 12.35 15.91 16.97
C PHE A 974 12.81 15.68 18.41
N GLY A 975 13.15 16.75 19.13
CA GLY A 975 13.73 16.68 20.47
C GLY A 975 15.22 16.34 20.52
N TYR A 976 15.91 16.28 19.37
CA TYR A 976 17.35 15.95 19.28
C TYR A 976 18.09 16.61 18.11
#